data_AF-A0A6P0EYM9-F1
#
_entry.id   AF-A0A6P0EYM9-F1
#
_cell.length_a   1.000
_cell.length_b   1.000
_cell.length_c   1.000
_cell.angle_alpha   90.00
_cell.angle_beta   90.00
_cell.angle_gamma   90.00
#
_symmetry.space_group_name_H-M   'P 1'
#
loop_
_entity.id
_entity.type
_entity.pdbx_description
1 polymer ?
#
loop_
_entity_poly.entity_id
_entity_poly.type
_entity_poly.pdbx_seq_one_letter_code
_entity_poly.pdbx_strand_id
1 'polypeptide(L)'
;MSLLRPRGAGEAGVRRRRGQPTPQRDSSADSRHSALVPPGVLHQQVSSALASWQLDSAEALLREVDGEASAADRAAAPLTSLARAWADTLRAELLVRRLRLAGYSLLGDPLVDGGPEQDGPLDLHGGTGLLSDVPVDRDSRSESATHAALAIALVRSARAAFDAQDDDLQRAAGLARHARIELLSRRVDAAMDEAVEAASLLDPGLAPSPLLVHTLGSLAAVLADLELMPLALDYQRRAADVAAGLAGRTIEDDDPADSELLAGLAGETATRLAALCAEVGEALLEDGSPDAAAPHFAEARDLAVRALAQLPPTDAGVLDARVVHGWALVGLGEHATAVSVLRPVVGRTGEDRALLASAELGLGRALRRSGDPRAADDHLATALALATEHGLPRLRRAALRELCTLHAELDDAARALPYLQAYLADELDRVDERRTRWVELFGRRKSLLETERAAGQLRRQAYEDPLTHLPNRRYAEARLDGLLSAGSSPALAVVDIDRFKAINDAAGHPGGDAVLRAVGQLLVEGCRGNDEVCRWAGDEFVILLPDTTAEQAERAMERIRRSIAGHDWSALGVSVPVRISVGIAQAARGDDRRTLFAAADGVLYDAKRGGRDRVVRLSGVTQTRAAEDAAETIEGTAGTAVDTPLTTAVEVAGTPIVGDVTASPRFDGPDEHDGDRADAAGGFAALLVEPDDQPDAASAPVPAAPVDAVPVESAADDRAPARNPLDELFGGPVRRPAGRRIGPAEPAPAAPAAEPVASAPTASAPVPPSAPPAPVTRELGLPAGPDVIWGTGRSTEQVLALVREARRDHPDHPAVVVRASADTLVALASEHDAYTTMDAGAMSAAVGPVPEPRGRVGVLCASSGDTPIAAEAAFVARVSGTEVVRVDDVGGSRIHPLLADRSLLTDVDCLVVVAGLDAALASVVSGLTEVPVVAVPTSAGAGASFGGFGALLTMLNSAAPGVVVSNIDNGWSAGVFAARIARRTAR
;
A
#
# COMPACT_ATOMS: atom_id res chain seq x y z
N MET A 1 -40.38 -53.23 -22.79
CA MET A 1 -40.25 -54.67 -23.11
C MET A 1 -39.04 -54.83 -24.03
N SER A 2 -37.88 -55.16 -23.47
CA SER A 2 -37.34 -56.53 -23.31
C SER A 2 -36.34 -56.82 -24.45
N LEU A 3 -35.06 -56.50 -24.26
CA LEU A 3 -33.99 -57.39 -23.75
C LEU A 3 -33.41 -58.32 -24.83
N LEU A 4 -32.10 -58.24 -25.10
CA LEU A 4 -31.14 -59.36 -25.04
C LEU A 4 -29.70 -58.94 -25.40
N ARG A 5 -28.78 -59.18 -24.44
CA ARG A 5 -27.30 -59.31 -24.53
C ARG A 5 -26.90 -60.65 -25.23
N PRO A 6 -25.62 -61.12 -25.25
CA PRO A 6 -24.33 -60.60 -25.78
C PRO A 6 -23.48 -61.71 -26.51
N ARG A 7 -22.16 -61.49 -26.70
CA ARG A 7 -21.01 -62.41 -27.06
C ARG A 7 -20.46 -62.20 -28.48
N GLY A 8 -19.15 -62.20 -28.78
CA GLY A 8 -17.89 -62.42 -28.05
C GLY A 8 -16.71 -62.02 -28.98
N ALA A 9 -15.60 -61.50 -28.45
CA ALA A 9 -14.31 -62.18 -28.25
C ALA A 9 -13.32 -62.11 -29.44
N GLY A 10 -12.12 -61.58 -29.18
CA GLY A 10 -10.97 -61.56 -30.10
C GLY A 10 -9.79 -60.75 -29.54
N GLU A 11 -8.97 -61.40 -28.72
CA GLU A 11 -7.69 -60.97 -28.14
C GLU A 11 -6.66 -60.58 -29.23
N ALA A 12 -5.72 -59.64 -29.04
CA ALA A 12 -4.52 -59.80 -28.22
C ALA A 12 -3.83 -58.45 -27.94
N GLY A 13 -3.22 -58.33 -26.76
CA GLY A 13 -2.75 -57.07 -26.19
C GLY A 13 -1.27 -56.74 -26.37
N VAL A 14 -0.96 -55.46 -26.10
CA VAL A 14 0.35 -55.00 -25.63
C VAL A 14 0.10 -54.04 -24.47
N ARG A 15 0.61 -54.39 -23.30
CA ARG A 15 0.53 -53.61 -22.05
C ARG A 15 1.37 -52.31 -22.17
N ARG A 16 0.74 -51.15 -22.00
CA ARG A 16 1.37 -49.95 -21.42
C ARG A 16 0.43 -49.33 -20.37
N ARG A 17 1.06 -48.82 -19.31
CA ARG A 17 0.52 -48.52 -17.98
C ARG A 17 -0.65 -47.53 -17.99
N ARG A 18 -1.69 -47.83 -17.21
CA ARG A 18 -2.74 -46.90 -16.76
C ARG A 18 -2.24 -46.09 -15.56
N GLY A 19 -2.66 -44.82 -15.51
CA GLY A 19 -3.17 -44.24 -14.27
C GLY A 19 -2.67 -42.83 -13.93
N GLN A 20 -3.35 -41.81 -14.45
CA GLN A 20 -3.90 -40.71 -13.65
C GLN A 20 -5.12 -40.16 -14.41
N PRO A 21 -6.28 -40.00 -13.76
CA PRO A 21 -7.46 -39.42 -14.40
C PRO A 21 -7.30 -37.90 -14.40
N THR A 22 -7.40 -37.28 -15.58
CA THR A 22 -7.74 -35.87 -15.70
C THR A 22 -9.14 -35.68 -15.12
N PRO A 23 -9.37 -34.72 -14.19
CA PRO A 23 -10.72 -34.40 -13.79
C PRO A 23 -11.38 -33.67 -14.97
N GLN A 24 -12.36 -34.34 -15.57
CA GLN A 24 -13.22 -33.79 -16.60
C GLN A 24 -14.55 -33.42 -15.95
N ARG A 25 -15.03 -32.21 -16.29
CA ARG A 25 -16.40 -31.65 -16.18
C ARG A 25 -16.65 -30.76 -14.97
N ASP A 26 -17.44 -29.69 -15.07
CA ASP A 26 -18.77 -29.53 -15.71
C ASP A 26 -19.01 -28.16 -16.38
N SER A 27 -20.18 -27.82 -16.92
CA SER A 27 -20.99 -28.37 -18.02
C SER A 27 -22.03 -27.28 -18.35
N SER A 28 -22.20 -27.00 -19.66
CA SER A 28 -23.23 -26.14 -20.27
C SER A 28 -23.27 -24.63 -19.91
N ALA A 29 -22.24 -23.89 -20.35
CA ALA A 29 -22.41 -22.70 -21.19
C ALA A 29 -21.14 -22.54 -22.05
N ASP A 30 -21.27 -22.81 -23.34
CA ASP A 30 -20.21 -23.17 -24.29
C ASP A 30 -19.12 -22.10 -24.49
N SER A 31 -17.93 -22.35 -23.96
CA SER A 31 -16.60 -22.17 -24.61
C SER A 31 -15.49 -22.23 -23.55
N ARG A 32 -14.30 -22.79 -23.86
CA ARG A 32 -13.10 -22.66 -23.00
C ARG A 32 -12.73 -21.20 -22.70
N HIS A 33 -13.24 -20.25 -23.49
CA HIS A 33 -13.13 -18.82 -23.23
C HIS A 33 -13.91 -18.41 -21.97
N SER A 34 -15.06 -19.03 -21.66
CA SER A 34 -15.78 -18.84 -20.40
C SER A 34 -14.94 -19.25 -19.17
N ALA A 35 -14.10 -20.29 -19.32
CA ALA A 35 -13.18 -20.74 -18.26
C ALA A 35 -11.99 -19.79 -18.01
N LEU A 36 -11.79 -18.77 -18.87
CA LEU A 36 -10.84 -17.68 -18.64
C LEU A 36 -11.47 -16.48 -17.93
N VAL A 37 -12.79 -16.45 -17.72
CA VAL A 37 -13.47 -15.48 -16.86
C VAL A 37 -13.37 -15.99 -15.42
N PRO A 38 -12.88 -15.20 -14.44
CA PRO A 38 -12.88 -15.62 -13.04
C PRO A 38 -14.30 -15.88 -12.54
N PRO A 39 -14.56 -16.96 -11.77
CA PRO A 39 -13.59 -17.87 -11.13
C PRO A 39 -13.24 -19.13 -11.95
N GLY A 40 -13.10 -19.03 -13.27
CA GLY A 40 -12.78 -20.17 -14.12
C GLY A 40 -11.45 -20.84 -13.78
N VAL A 41 -11.42 -22.18 -13.83
CA VAL A 41 -10.25 -22.99 -13.45
C VAL A 41 -9.01 -22.65 -14.29
N LEU A 42 -9.18 -22.47 -15.61
CA LEU A 42 -8.09 -22.06 -16.51
C LEU A 42 -7.58 -20.66 -16.15
N HIS A 43 -8.47 -19.75 -15.82
CA HIS A 43 -8.10 -18.42 -15.32
C HIS A 43 -7.17 -18.51 -14.09
N GLN A 44 -7.56 -19.32 -13.11
CA GLN A 44 -6.80 -19.50 -11.87
C GLN A 44 -5.45 -20.16 -12.12
N GLN A 45 -5.39 -21.17 -12.98
CA GLN A 45 -4.14 -21.84 -13.38
C GLN A 45 -3.16 -20.89 -14.07
N VAL A 46 -3.64 -20.09 -15.05
CA VAL A 46 -2.79 -19.10 -15.73
C VAL A 46 -2.34 -18.02 -14.76
N SER A 47 -3.25 -17.48 -13.94
CA SER A 47 -2.90 -16.45 -12.94
C SER A 47 -1.89 -16.97 -11.92
N SER A 48 -2.02 -18.22 -11.47
CA SER A 48 -1.07 -18.87 -10.59
C SER A 48 0.29 -19.03 -11.26
N ALA A 49 0.34 -19.51 -12.50
CA ALA A 49 1.58 -19.66 -13.26
C ALA A 49 2.27 -18.31 -13.51
N LEU A 50 1.50 -17.25 -13.78
CA LEU A 50 2.03 -15.89 -13.89
C LEU A 50 2.58 -15.41 -12.55
N ALA A 51 1.83 -15.58 -11.45
CA ALA A 51 2.28 -15.20 -10.10
C ALA A 51 3.59 -15.90 -9.70
N SER A 52 3.75 -17.18 -10.02
CA SER A 52 4.94 -17.99 -9.76
C SER A 52 6.05 -17.88 -10.80
N TRP A 53 5.92 -16.97 -11.79
CA TRP A 53 6.87 -16.76 -12.89
C TRP A 53 7.11 -17.99 -13.79
N GLN A 54 6.18 -18.94 -13.82
CA GLN A 54 6.18 -20.08 -14.75
C GLN A 54 5.64 -19.66 -16.12
N LEU A 55 6.37 -18.76 -16.80
CA LEU A 55 5.91 -18.10 -18.02
C LEU A 55 5.67 -19.07 -19.17
N ASP A 56 6.49 -20.12 -19.32
CA ASP A 56 6.30 -21.13 -20.35
C ASP A 56 5.03 -21.98 -20.11
N SER A 57 4.72 -22.29 -18.85
CA SER A 57 3.48 -22.97 -18.45
C SER A 57 2.28 -22.09 -18.69
N ALA A 58 2.33 -20.81 -18.31
CA ALA A 58 1.29 -19.83 -18.59
C ALA A 58 1.04 -19.69 -20.11
N GLU A 59 2.09 -19.64 -20.90
CA GLU A 59 1.99 -19.57 -22.36
C GLU A 59 1.42 -20.86 -22.96
N ALA A 60 1.81 -22.03 -22.45
CA ALA A 60 1.24 -23.31 -22.89
C ALA A 60 -0.27 -23.38 -22.62
N LEU A 61 -0.69 -23.01 -21.41
CA LEU A 61 -2.10 -22.95 -21.03
C LEU A 61 -2.88 -21.97 -21.92
N LEU A 62 -2.31 -20.79 -22.24
CA LEU A 62 -2.94 -19.81 -23.12
C LEU A 62 -2.97 -20.28 -24.59
N ARG A 63 -1.93 -20.96 -25.10
CA ARG A 63 -1.88 -21.51 -26.46
C ARG A 63 -2.93 -22.62 -26.69
N GLU A 64 -3.20 -23.45 -25.68
CA GLU A 64 -4.25 -24.47 -25.76
C GLU A 64 -5.65 -23.87 -25.93
N VAL A 65 -5.86 -22.62 -25.48
CA VAL A 65 -7.11 -21.88 -25.72
C VAL A 65 -7.19 -21.36 -27.16
N ASP A 66 -6.06 -20.98 -27.77
CA ASP A 66 -5.98 -20.44 -29.13
C ASP A 66 -6.01 -21.52 -30.24
N GLY A 67 -5.61 -22.75 -29.93
CA GLY A 67 -5.47 -23.85 -30.89
C GLY A 67 -6.77 -24.51 -31.35
N GLU A 68 -7.87 -24.39 -30.60
CA GLU A 68 -9.18 -24.99 -30.95
C GLU A 68 -10.18 -24.00 -31.55
N ALA A 69 -9.92 -22.68 -31.46
CA ALA A 69 -10.75 -21.68 -32.13
C ALA A 69 -10.41 -21.66 -33.64
N SER A 70 -11.35 -22.12 -34.47
CA SER A 70 -11.25 -21.95 -35.92
C SER A 70 -11.00 -20.48 -36.25
N ALA A 71 -10.22 -20.18 -37.29
CA ALA A 71 -10.09 -18.80 -37.79
C ALA A 71 -11.47 -18.17 -38.10
N ALA A 72 -12.48 -18.99 -38.39
CA ALA A 72 -13.86 -18.58 -38.56
C ALA A 72 -14.57 -18.19 -37.24
N ASP A 73 -14.29 -18.89 -36.12
CA ASP A 73 -14.86 -18.54 -34.80
C ASP A 73 -14.22 -17.27 -34.23
N ARG A 74 -12.93 -17.05 -34.48
CA ARG A 74 -12.22 -15.79 -34.15
C ARG A 74 -12.78 -14.58 -34.89
N ALA A 75 -13.38 -14.78 -36.07
CA ALA A 75 -14.01 -13.75 -36.88
C ALA A 75 -15.52 -13.58 -36.60
N ALA A 76 -16.18 -14.61 -36.04
CA ALA A 76 -17.63 -14.64 -35.81
C ALA A 76 -18.05 -14.23 -34.39
N ALA A 77 -17.17 -14.36 -33.38
CA ALA A 77 -17.44 -13.81 -32.05
C ALA A 77 -17.34 -12.27 -32.08
N PRO A 78 -18.36 -11.53 -31.62
CA PRO A 78 -18.27 -10.07 -31.59
C PRO A 78 -17.05 -9.63 -30.78
N LEU A 79 -16.37 -8.59 -31.26
CA LEU A 79 -15.10 -8.02 -30.75
C LEU A 79 -15.19 -7.46 -29.30
N THR A 80 -16.18 -7.87 -28.51
CA THR A 80 -16.61 -7.27 -27.25
C THR A 80 -16.92 -8.28 -26.14
N SER A 81 -16.59 -9.57 -26.29
CA SER A 81 -16.89 -10.56 -25.26
C SER A 81 -15.97 -10.42 -24.03
N LEU A 82 -16.56 -10.33 -22.84
CA LEU A 82 -15.86 -10.25 -21.55
C LEU A 82 -14.77 -11.34 -21.39
N ALA A 83 -15.04 -12.54 -21.88
CA ALA A 83 -14.08 -13.65 -21.90
C ALA A 83 -12.78 -13.34 -22.69
N ARG A 84 -12.89 -12.61 -23.81
CA ARG A 84 -11.73 -12.17 -24.58
C ARG A 84 -10.96 -11.08 -23.83
N ALA A 85 -11.64 -10.15 -23.19
CA ALA A 85 -11.01 -9.12 -22.36
C ALA A 85 -10.16 -9.75 -21.24
N TRP A 86 -10.70 -10.76 -20.55
CA TRP A 86 -9.97 -11.53 -19.55
C TRP A 86 -8.72 -12.22 -20.13
N ALA A 87 -8.87 -12.93 -21.25
CA ALA A 87 -7.75 -13.58 -21.92
C ALA A 87 -6.65 -12.57 -22.34
N ASP A 88 -7.04 -11.41 -22.85
CA ASP A 88 -6.14 -10.37 -23.31
C ASP A 88 -5.37 -9.74 -22.14
N THR A 89 -5.99 -9.57 -20.95
CA THR A 89 -5.25 -9.13 -19.75
C THR A 89 -4.18 -10.14 -19.30
N LEU A 90 -4.49 -11.44 -19.31
CA LEU A 90 -3.53 -12.49 -18.95
C LEU A 90 -2.36 -12.55 -19.93
N ARG A 91 -2.64 -12.43 -21.24
CA ARG A 91 -1.61 -12.36 -22.28
C ARG A 91 -0.76 -11.11 -22.14
N ALA A 92 -1.37 -9.95 -21.89
CA ALA A 92 -0.63 -8.71 -21.68
C ALA A 92 0.33 -8.84 -20.49
N GLU A 93 -0.12 -9.39 -19.36
CA GLU A 93 0.75 -9.63 -18.20
C GLU A 93 1.91 -10.59 -18.53
N LEU A 94 1.64 -11.70 -19.23
CA LEU A 94 2.68 -12.63 -19.69
C LEU A 94 3.76 -11.92 -20.52
N LEU A 95 3.35 -11.11 -21.49
CA LEU A 95 4.26 -10.38 -22.37
C LEU A 95 5.09 -9.35 -21.59
N VAL A 96 4.48 -8.63 -20.65
CA VAL A 96 5.16 -7.66 -19.79
C VAL A 96 6.20 -8.36 -18.90
N ARG A 97 5.88 -9.53 -18.35
CA ARG A 97 6.85 -10.33 -17.58
C ARG A 97 8.00 -10.84 -18.43
N ARG A 98 7.76 -11.25 -19.69
CA ARG A 98 8.83 -11.61 -20.63
C ARG A 98 9.71 -10.41 -21.00
N LEU A 99 9.12 -9.23 -21.24
CA LEU A 99 9.86 -7.99 -21.48
C LEU A 99 10.79 -7.67 -20.32
N ARG A 100 10.30 -7.85 -19.10
CA ARG A 100 11.09 -7.61 -17.88
C ARG A 100 12.27 -8.57 -17.75
N LEU A 101 12.10 -9.86 -18.08
CA LEU A 101 13.22 -10.81 -18.17
C LEU A 101 14.21 -10.43 -19.27
N ALA A 102 13.74 -9.81 -20.35
CA ALA A 102 14.57 -9.28 -21.41
C ALA A 102 15.16 -7.89 -21.10
N GLY A 103 14.95 -7.34 -19.89
CA GLY A 103 15.53 -6.07 -19.47
C GLY A 103 14.77 -4.80 -19.91
N TYR A 104 13.55 -4.91 -20.44
CA TYR A 104 12.77 -3.77 -20.95
C TYR A 104 11.46 -3.54 -20.20
N SER A 105 11.03 -2.28 -20.15
CA SER A 105 9.70 -1.84 -19.73
C SER A 105 8.68 -2.09 -20.84
N LEU A 106 7.38 -1.97 -20.52
CA LEU A 106 6.31 -2.04 -21.53
C LEU A 106 6.40 -0.94 -22.60
N LEU A 107 6.98 0.21 -22.27
CA LEU A 107 7.21 1.31 -23.21
C LEU A 107 8.52 1.14 -24.00
N GLY A 108 9.26 0.06 -23.73
CA GLY A 108 10.52 -0.25 -24.41
C GLY A 108 11.75 0.42 -23.81
N ASP A 109 11.65 1.00 -22.62
CA ASP A 109 12.78 1.59 -21.91
C ASP A 109 13.61 0.50 -21.21
N PRO A 110 14.95 0.57 -21.22
CA PRO A 110 15.78 -0.37 -20.46
C PRO A 110 15.57 -0.22 -18.94
N LEU A 111 15.56 -1.33 -18.21
CA LEU A 111 15.26 -1.39 -16.77
C LEU A 111 16.49 -1.22 -15.86
N VAL A 112 17.71 -1.29 -16.40
CA VAL A 112 18.98 -1.18 -15.66
C VAL A 112 19.89 -0.16 -16.33
N ASP A 113 20.25 0.91 -15.63
CA ASP A 113 21.30 1.83 -16.07
C ASP A 113 22.69 1.16 -15.87
N GLY A 114 23.40 0.90 -16.97
CA GLY A 114 24.78 0.39 -16.95
C GLY A 114 24.96 -1.14 -17.02
N GLY A 115 23.89 -1.92 -17.27
CA GLY A 115 23.98 -3.34 -17.61
C GLY A 115 24.48 -3.60 -19.06
N PRO A 116 24.65 -4.86 -19.49
CA PRO A 116 25.24 -5.22 -20.80
C PRO A 116 24.41 -4.84 -22.05
N GLU A 117 23.36 -4.02 -21.91
CA GLU A 117 22.48 -3.60 -22.99
C GLU A 117 22.60 -2.09 -23.23
N GLN A 118 23.62 -1.69 -23.99
CA GLN A 118 23.89 -0.30 -24.40
C GLN A 118 23.05 0.15 -25.60
N ASP A 119 21.91 -0.49 -25.82
CA ASP A 119 21.28 -0.53 -27.12
C ASP A 119 20.21 0.57 -27.27
N GLY A 120 19.76 1.18 -26.17
CA GLY A 120 18.75 2.24 -26.14
C GLY A 120 17.31 1.72 -26.18
N PRO A 121 16.29 2.60 -26.16
CA PRO A 121 14.88 2.19 -26.11
C PRO A 121 14.45 1.36 -27.34
N LEU A 122 13.43 0.51 -27.20
CA LEU A 122 12.86 -0.30 -28.28
C LEU A 122 12.08 0.59 -29.27
N ASP A 123 12.22 0.31 -30.58
CA ASP A 123 11.37 0.93 -31.61
C ASP A 123 10.00 0.24 -31.68
N LEU A 124 9.05 0.76 -30.91
CA LEU A 124 7.67 0.26 -30.88
C LEU A 124 6.90 0.51 -32.19
N HIS A 125 7.35 1.46 -33.03
CA HIS A 125 6.70 1.77 -34.30
C HIS A 125 7.09 0.75 -35.38
N GLY A 126 8.33 0.25 -35.36
CA GLY A 126 8.81 -0.82 -36.24
C GLY A 126 8.11 -2.18 -36.04
N GLY A 127 7.73 -2.51 -34.81
CA GLY A 127 7.03 -3.75 -34.47
C GLY A 127 5.60 -3.87 -35.04
N THR A 128 4.95 -2.74 -35.34
CA THR A 128 3.60 -2.75 -35.95
C THR A 128 3.60 -3.13 -37.44
N GLY A 129 4.75 -3.01 -38.12
CA GLY A 129 4.91 -3.34 -39.54
C GLY A 129 5.15 -4.81 -39.85
N LEU A 130 5.30 -5.67 -38.83
CA LEU A 130 5.68 -7.09 -38.95
C LEU A 130 4.55 -8.07 -38.63
N LEU A 131 3.30 -7.61 -38.53
CA LEU A 131 2.11 -8.47 -38.41
C LEU A 131 1.75 -9.23 -39.71
N SER A 132 2.69 -9.31 -40.67
CA SER A 132 2.58 -10.09 -41.91
C SER A 132 3.43 -11.36 -41.83
N ASP A 133 2.87 -12.50 -42.23
CA ASP A 133 3.38 -13.89 -42.21
C ASP A 133 4.73 -14.18 -42.94
N VAL A 134 5.74 -13.31 -42.83
CA VAL A 134 7.05 -13.53 -43.45
C VAL A 134 8.10 -13.82 -42.37
N PRO A 135 8.80 -14.98 -42.43
CA PRO A 135 9.87 -15.31 -41.50
C PRO A 135 11.10 -14.49 -41.85
N VAL A 136 11.29 -13.38 -41.15
CA VAL A 136 12.56 -12.63 -41.13
C VAL A 136 13.36 -13.12 -39.92
N ASP A 137 14.67 -13.29 -40.10
CA ASP A 137 15.64 -13.65 -39.06
C ASP A 137 15.43 -12.74 -37.83
N ARG A 138 14.86 -13.28 -36.74
CA ARG A 138 14.35 -12.48 -35.61
C ARG A 138 15.49 -12.18 -34.65
N ASP A 139 15.97 -10.95 -34.67
CA ASP A 139 16.79 -10.44 -33.57
C ASP A 139 15.93 -10.32 -32.31
N SER A 140 16.48 -10.74 -31.16
CA SER A 140 15.85 -10.73 -29.82
C SER A 140 15.22 -9.39 -29.43
N ARG A 141 15.81 -8.29 -29.91
CA ARG A 141 15.33 -6.93 -29.69
C ARG A 141 14.07 -6.59 -30.50
N SER A 142 13.96 -7.11 -31.72
CA SER A 142 12.76 -6.98 -32.57
C SER A 142 11.58 -7.79 -32.01
N GLU A 143 11.87 -8.96 -31.44
CA GLU A 143 10.88 -9.77 -30.72
C GLU A 143 10.36 -9.05 -29.47
N SER A 144 11.25 -8.42 -28.69
CA SER A 144 10.87 -7.59 -27.55
C SER A 144 10.02 -6.38 -27.96
N ALA A 145 10.37 -5.67 -29.04
CA ALA A 145 9.57 -4.56 -29.55
C ALA A 145 8.15 -5.01 -29.98
N THR A 146 8.05 -6.21 -30.58
CA THR A 146 6.78 -6.82 -30.96
C THR A 146 5.93 -7.19 -29.74
N HIS A 147 6.55 -7.78 -28.71
CA HIS A 147 5.87 -8.10 -27.45
C HIS A 147 5.32 -6.85 -26.76
N ALA A 148 6.08 -5.76 -26.75
CA ALA A 148 5.66 -4.48 -26.17
C ALA A 148 4.47 -3.87 -26.94
N ALA A 149 4.55 -3.80 -28.28
CA ALA A 149 3.45 -3.30 -29.10
C ALA A 149 2.16 -4.12 -28.95
N LEU A 150 2.29 -5.45 -28.91
CA LEU A 150 1.16 -6.36 -28.72
C LEU A 150 0.53 -6.21 -27.32
N ALA A 151 1.35 -6.14 -26.27
CA ALA A 151 0.87 -5.96 -24.90
C ALA A 151 0.08 -4.65 -24.76
N ILE A 152 0.57 -3.53 -25.32
CA ILE A 152 -0.14 -2.24 -25.32
C ILE A 152 -1.51 -2.36 -26.02
N ALA A 153 -1.56 -3.03 -27.16
CA ALA A 153 -2.81 -3.23 -27.90
C ALA A 153 -3.83 -4.08 -27.12
N LEU A 154 -3.37 -5.16 -26.48
CA LEU A 154 -4.20 -6.05 -25.66
C LEU A 154 -4.77 -5.33 -24.43
N VAL A 155 -3.93 -4.58 -23.71
CA VAL A 155 -4.38 -3.78 -22.55
C VAL A 155 -5.44 -2.78 -22.94
N ARG A 156 -5.22 -2.02 -24.02
CA ARG A 156 -6.18 -1.01 -24.51
C ARG A 156 -7.52 -1.64 -24.92
N SER A 157 -7.46 -2.76 -25.64
CA SER A 157 -8.64 -3.51 -26.08
C SER A 157 -9.42 -4.05 -24.87
N ALA A 158 -8.74 -4.68 -23.92
CA ALA A 158 -9.35 -5.22 -22.71
C ALA A 158 -9.99 -4.13 -21.85
N ARG A 159 -9.30 -3.00 -21.63
CA ARG A 159 -9.83 -1.87 -20.87
C ARG A 159 -11.14 -1.35 -21.47
N ALA A 160 -11.18 -1.11 -22.77
CA ALA A 160 -12.40 -0.66 -23.45
C ALA A 160 -13.56 -1.67 -23.30
N ALA A 161 -13.27 -2.96 -23.27
CA ALA A 161 -14.28 -4.00 -23.07
C ALA A 161 -14.82 -4.05 -21.62
N PHE A 162 -13.96 -3.82 -20.61
CA PHE A 162 -14.39 -3.72 -19.21
C PHE A 162 -15.18 -2.44 -18.95
N ASP A 163 -14.75 -1.29 -19.50
CA ASP A 163 -15.44 -0.01 -19.34
C ASP A 163 -16.82 0.02 -20.03
N ALA A 164 -17.03 -0.85 -21.02
CA ALA A 164 -18.32 -1.02 -21.69
C ALA A 164 -19.30 -1.93 -20.92
N GLN A 165 -18.90 -2.52 -19.79
CA GLN A 165 -19.80 -3.33 -18.96
C GLN A 165 -20.60 -2.44 -18.00
N ASP A 166 -21.89 -2.75 -17.83
CA ASP A 166 -22.76 -2.12 -16.82
C ASP A 166 -22.59 -2.72 -15.40
N ASP A 167 -21.55 -3.55 -15.18
CA ASP A 167 -21.27 -4.24 -13.91
C ASP A 167 -19.99 -3.68 -13.26
N ASP A 168 -20.18 -2.95 -12.15
CA ASP A 168 -19.10 -2.35 -11.36
C ASP A 168 -18.06 -3.37 -10.89
N LEU A 169 -18.46 -4.60 -10.57
CA LEU A 169 -17.53 -5.63 -10.10
C LEU A 169 -16.62 -6.11 -11.24
N GLN A 170 -17.15 -6.30 -12.45
CA GLN A 170 -16.35 -6.66 -13.62
C GLN A 170 -15.38 -5.55 -14.00
N ARG A 171 -15.84 -4.29 -13.94
CA ARG A 171 -14.99 -3.13 -14.20
C ARG A 171 -13.89 -3.00 -13.15
N ALA A 172 -14.21 -3.14 -11.86
CA ALA A 172 -13.22 -3.16 -10.78
C ALA A 172 -12.17 -4.27 -10.97
N ALA A 173 -12.61 -5.45 -11.40
CA ALA A 173 -11.74 -6.60 -11.61
C ALA A 173 -10.77 -6.41 -12.80
N GLY A 174 -11.23 -5.74 -13.86
CA GLY A 174 -10.38 -5.30 -14.98
C GLY A 174 -9.37 -4.24 -14.57
N LEU A 175 -9.81 -3.22 -13.84
CA LEU A 175 -8.97 -2.14 -13.32
C LEU A 175 -7.87 -2.65 -12.36
N ALA A 176 -8.21 -3.57 -11.45
CA ALA A 176 -7.22 -4.16 -10.53
C ALA A 176 -6.10 -4.92 -11.27
N ARG A 177 -6.43 -5.62 -12.37
CA ARG A 177 -5.40 -6.25 -13.23
C ARG A 177 -4.60 -5.24 -14.04
N HIS A 178 -5.26 -4.20 -14.54
CA HIS A 178 -4.56 -3.15 -15.26
C HIS A 178 -3.53 -2.47 -14.34
N ALA A 179 -3.91 -2.16 -13.09
CA ALA A 179 -3.01 -1.65 -12.08
C ALA A 179 -1.78 -2.56 -11.86
N ARG A 180 -1.98 -3.89 -11.85
CA ARG A 180 -0.89 -4.87 -11.77
C ARG A 180 0.05 -4.80 -12.98
N ILE A 181 -0.49 -4.73 -14.19
CA ILE A 181 0.30 -4.61 -15.42
C ILE A 181 1.10 -3.30 -15.43
N GLU A 182 0.49 -2.21 -14.98
CA GLU A 182 1.15 -0.90 -14.88
C GLU A 182 2.30 -0.91 -13.87
N LEU A 183 2.11 -1.57 -12.71
CA LEU A 183 3.18 -1.81 -11.73
C LEU A 183 4.35 -2.60 -12.33
N LEU A 184 4.07 -3.70 -13.02
CA LEU A 184 5.10 -4.51 -13.68
C LEU A 184 5.88 -3.71 -14.73
N SER A 185 5.25 -2.66 -15.29
CA SER A 185 5.81 -1.74 -16.28
C SER A 185 6.55 -0.54 -15.66
N ARG A 186 6.75 -0.51 -14.33
CA ARG A 186 7.31 0.62 -13.56
C ARG A 186 6.53 1.95 -13.70
N ARG A 187 5.24 1.89 -14.07
CA ARG A 187 4.37 3.07 -14.17
C ARG A 187 3.51 3.19 -12.91
N VAL A 188 4.18 3.55 -11.82
CA VAL A 188 3.57 3.61 -10.48
C VAL A 188 2.36 4.54 -10.44
N ASP A 189 2.46 5.76 -11.00
CA ASP A 189 1.35 6.73 -11.00
C ASP A 189 0.11 6.20 -11.74
N ALA A 190 0.29 5.54 -12.89
CA ALA A 190 -0.81 4.92 -13.63
C ALA A 190 -1.42 3.76 -12.82
N ALA A 191 -0.59 2.90 -12.23
CA ALA A 191 -1.09 1.82 -11.39
C ALA A 191 -1.90 2.33 -10.19
N MET A 192 -1.47 3.45 -9.60
CA MET A 192 -2.16 4.12 -8.52
C MET A 192 -3.55 4.62 -8.94
N ASP A 193 -3.64 5.31 -10.07
CA ASP A 193 -4.92 5.81 -10.60
C ASP A 193 -5.91 4.66 -10.81
N GLU A 194 -5.47 3.57 -11.44
CA GLU A 194 -6.30 2.40 -11.68
C GLU A 194 -6.71 1.70 -10.36
N ALA A 195 -5.82 1.65 -9.37
CA ALA A 195 -6.12 1.07 -8.06
C ALA A 195 -7.14 1.90 -7.28
N VAL A 196 -7.06 3.24 -7.34
CA VAL A 196 -8.05 4.16 -6.74
C VAL A 196 -9.41 3.99 -7.43
N GLU A 197 -9.43 3.90 -8.75
CA GLU A 197 -10.66 3.70 -9.51
C GLU A 197 -11.30 2.34 -9.17
N ALA A 198 -10.52 1.26 -9.19
CA ALA A 198 -10.96 -0.08 -8.80
C ALA A 198 -11.52 -0.12 -7.37
N ALA A 199 -10.79 0.45 -6.41
CA ALA A 199 -11.22 0.58 -5.02
C ALA A 199 -12.56 1.29 -4.88
N SER A 200 -12.83 2.28 -5.75
CA SER A 200 -14.06 3.06 -5.70
C SER A 200 -15.32 2.34 -6.18
N LEU A 201 -15.14 1.30 -7.00
CA LEU A 201 -16.22 0.46 -7.51
C LEU A 201 -16.52 -0.72 -6.56
N LEU A 202 -15.62 -1.03 -5.62
CA LEU A 202 -15.75 -2.17 -4.71
C LEU A 202 -16.58 -1.82 -3.46
N ASP A 203 -17.88 -1.58 -3.64
CA ASP A 203 -18.81 -1.30 -2.54
C ASP A 203 -18.87 -2.45 -1.51
N PRO A 204 -18.76 -2.20 -0.19
CA PRO A 204 -19.01 -3.19 0.88
C PRO A 204 -20.32 -3.98 0.73
N GLY A 205 -21.35 -3.39 0.12
CA GLY A 205 -22.65 -4.01 -0.14
C GLY A 205 -22.72 -4.91 -1.38
N LEU A 206 -21.64 -5.06 -2.15
CA LEU A 206 -21.59 -6.02 -3.26
C LEU A 206 -21.87 -7.44 -2.76
N ALA A 207 -22.67 -8.19 -3.52
CA ALA A 207 -23.00 -9.56 -3.17
C ALA A 207 -21.74 -10.44 -3.10
N PRO A 208 -21.60 -11.31 -2.06
CA PRO A 208 -20.45 -12.17 -1.92
C PRO A 208 -20.38 -13.15 -3.11
N SER A 209 -19.23 -13.17 -3.78
CA SER A 209 -18.97 -14.06 -4.92
C SER A 209 -17.48 -14.37 -5.01
N PRO A 210 -17.08 -15.49 -5.65
CA PRO A 210 -15.66 -15.79 -5.89
C PRO A 210 -14.93 -14.70 -6.68
N LEU A 211 -15.62 -14.05 -7.63
CA LEU A 211 -15.06 -12.91 -8.38
C LEU A 211 -14.73 -11.73 -7.45
N LEU A 212 -15.60 -11.41 -6.50
CA LEU A 212 -15.35 -10.37 -5.50
C LEU A 212 -14.12 -10.71 -4.65
N VAL A 213 -14.01 -11.95 -4.17
CA VAL A 213 -12.84 -12.41 -3.39
C VAL A 213 -11.55 -12.22 -4.19
N HIS A 214 -11.53 -12.68 -5.43
CA HIS A 214 -10.35 -12.59 -6.30
C HIS A 214 -9.97 -11.13 -6.62
N THR A 215 -10.98 -10.28 -6.84
CA THR A 215 -10.77 -8.86 -7.14
C THR A 215 -10.20 -8.11 -5.95
N LEU A 216 -10.77 -8.32 -4.76
CA LEU A 216 -10.25 -7.75 -3.51
C LEU A 216 -8.81 -8.19 -3.24
N GLY A 217 -8.51 -9.48 -3.41
CA GLY A 217 -7.15 -10.00 -3.23
C GLY A 217 -6.15 -9.46 -4.26
N SER A 218 -6.56 -9.30 -5.52
CA SER A 218 -5.73 -8.70 -6.57
C SER A 218 -5.42 -7.23 -6.27
N LEU A 219 -6.43 -6.46 -5.87
CA LEU A 219 -6.25 -5.07 -5.45
C LEU A 219 -5.36 -4.97 -4.20
N ALA A 220 -5.55 -5.84 -3.21
CA ALA A 220 -4.70 -5.88 -2.02
C ALA A 220 -3.23 -6.16 -2.36
N ALA A 221 -2.95 -7.09 -3.28
CA ALA A 221 -1.60 -7.37 -3.74
C ALA A 221 -0.96 -6.17 -4.45
N VAL A 222 -1.73 -5.48 -5.30
CA VAL A 222 -1.30 -4.24 -5.97
C VAL A 222 -0.99 -3.16 -4.92
N LEU A 223 -1.88 -2.94 -3.95
CA LEU A 223 -1.68 -1.96 -2.87
C LEU A 223 -0.48 -2.32 -1.99
N ALA A 224 -0.22 -3.60 -1.73
CA ALA A 224 0.96 -4.04 -0.99
C ALA A 224 2.26 -3.75 -1.76
N ASP A 225 2.28 -4.01 -3.06
CA ASP A 225 3.44 -3.69 -3.92
C ASP A 225 3.65 -2.17 -4.09
N LEU A 226 2.58 -1.38 -3.94
CA LEU A 226 2.59 0.09 -3.85
C LEU A 226 2.94 0.59 -2.43
N GLU A 227 3.27 -0.31 -1.50
CA GLU A 227 3.61 0.01 -0.10
C GLU A 227 2.44 0.71 0.64
N LEU A 228 1.19 0.52 0.24
CA LEU A 228 0.00 1.01 0.95
C LEU A 228 -0.54 -0.06 1.90
N MET A 229 0.33 -0.52 2.80
CA MET A 229 0.10 -1.70 3.62
C MET A 229 -1.18 -1.67 4.47
N PRO A 230 -1.58 -0.56 5.12
CA PRO A 230 -2.86 -0.51 5.85
C PRO A 230 -4.07 -0.78 4.93
N LEU A 231 -4.08 -0.19 3.73
CA LEU A 231 -5.15 -0.44 2.75
C LEU A 231 -5.10 -1.85 2.20
N ALA A 232 -3.90 -2.37 1.92
CA ALA A 232 -3.71 -3.75 1.47
C ALA A 232 -4.27 -4.75 2.50
N LEU A 233 -3.99 -4.55 3.79
CA LEU A 233 -4.54 -5.34 4.88
C LEU A 233 -6.08 -5.26 4.93
N ASP A 234 -6.67 -4.07 4.83
CA ASP A 234 -8.13 -3.88 4.86
C ASP A 234 -8.82 -4.65 3.73
N TYR A 235 -8.33 -4.50 2.49
CA TYR A 235 -8.89 -5.20 1.33
C TYR A 235 -8.67 -6.72 1.41
N GLN A 236 -7.51 -7.17 1.92
CA GLN A 236 -7.23 -8.60 2.07
C GLN A 236 -8.04 -9.25 3.20
N ARG A 237 -8.27 -8.54 4.33
CA ARG A 237 -9.19 -8.97 5.39
C ARG A 237 -10.59 -9.17 4.83
N ARG A 238 -11.08 -8.17 4.09
CA ARG A 238 -12.39 -8.26 3.44
C ARG A 238 -12.46 -9.45 2.46
N ALA A 239 -11.40 -9.72 1.70
CA ALA A 239 -11.36 -10.88 0.81
C ALA A 239 -11.48 -12.20 1.59
N ALA A 240 -10.74 -12.34 2.70
CA ALA A 240 -10.78 -13.52 3.57
C ALA A 240 -12.15 -13.69 4.25
N ASP A 241 -12.77 -12.61 4.72
CA ASP A 241 -14.11 -12.64 5.33
C ASP A 241 -15.18 -13.08 4.34
N VAL A 242 -15.16 -12.53 3.11
CA VAL A 242 -16.08 -12.94 2.04
C VAL A 242 -15.87 -14.40 1.67
N ALA A 243 -14.62 -14.86 1.54
CA ALA A 243 -14.30 -16.25 1.22
C ALA A 243 -14.78 -17.23 2.31
N ALA A 244 -14.52 -16.90 3.59
CA ALA A 244 -15.00 -17.69 4.72
C ALA A 244 -16.53 -17.73 4.79
N GLY A 245 -17.20 -16.60 4.50
CA GLY A 245 -18.66 -16.54 4.43
C GLY A 245 -19.26 -17.39 3.31
N LEU A 246 -18.58 -17.49 2.16
CA LEU A 246 -18.99 -18.38 1.06
C LEU A 246 -18.82 -19.85 1.44
N ALA A 247 -17.67 -20.23 2.01
CA ALA A 247 -17.41 -21.61 2.45
C ALA A 247 -18.33 -22.07 3.60
N GLY A 248 -18.83 -21.15 4.43
CA GLY A 248 -19.76 -21.48 5.53
C GLY A 248 -21.21 -21.72 5.10
N ARG A 249 -21.63 -21.21 3.93
CA ARG A 249 -23.02 -21.30 3.43
C ARG A 249 -23.34 -22.63 2.74
N THR A 250 -22.33 -23.34 2.23
CA THR A 250 -22.49 -24.57 1.43
C THR A 250 -22.78 -25.83 2.25
N ILE A 251 -22.92 -25.72 3.58
CA ILE A 251 -23.16 -26.87 4.47
C ILE A 251 -24.61 -27.41 4.35
N GLU A 252 -25.54 -26.65 3.77
CA GLU A 252 -26.96 -26.99 3.85
C GLU A 252 -27.59 -27.75 2.66
N ASP A 253 -27.00 -27.82 1.44
CA ASP A 253 -27.57 -28.68 0.35
C ASP A 253 -26.71 -28.90 -0.94
N ASP A 254 -25.39 -28.64 -0.98
CA ASP A 254 -24.60 -28.54 -2.24
C ASP A 254 -23.58 -29.67 -2.57
N ASP A 255 -23.15 -29.70 -3.84
CA ASP A 255 -22.17 -30.63 -4.44
C ASP A 255 -20.81 -30.62 -3.67
N PRO A 256 -20.28 -31.79 -3.27
CA PRO A 256 -19.00 -31.86 -2.57
C PRO A 256 -17.82 -31.22 -3.31
N ALA A 257 -17.85 -31.14 -4.64
CA ALA A 257 -16.80 -30.50 -5.43
C ALA A 257 -16.76 -28.96 -5.25
N ASP A 258 -17.93 -28.32 -5.18
CA ASP A 258 -18.04 -26.87 -4.99
C ASP A 258 -17.65 -26.46 -3.56
N SER A 259 -17.96 -27.31 -2.59
CA SER A 259 -17.53 -27.13 -1.19
C SER A 259 -16.01 -27.17 -1.04
N GLU A 260 -15.33 -28.11 -1.71
CA GLU A 260 -13.86 -28.21 -1.71
C GLU A 260 -13.19 -26.99 -2.38
N LEU A 261 -13.75 -26.51 -3.50
CA LEU A 261 -13.27 -25.30 -4.19
C LEU A 261 -13.36 -24.05 -3.30
N LEU A 262 -14.49 -23.84 -2.63
CA LEU A 262 -14.70 -22.68 -1.76
C LEU A 262 -13.85 -22.77 -0.48
N ALA A 263 -13.63 -23.97 0.06
CA ALA A 263 -12.69 -24.19 1.16
C ALA A 263 -11.24 -23.88 0.73
N GLY A 264 -10.85 -24.28 -0.47
CA GLY A 264 -9.56 -23.91 -1.07
C GLY A 264 -9.39 -22.39 -1.19
N LEU A 265 -10.40 -21.69 -1.71
CA LEU A 265 -10.41 -20.23 -1.82
C LEU A 265 -10.29 -19.52 -0.45
N ALA A 266 -10.97 -20.04 0.57
CA ALA A 266 -10.85 -19.56 1.95
C ALA A 266 -9.43 -19.78 2.51
N GLY A 267 -8.83 -20.95 2.26
CA GLY A 267 -7.45 -21.26 2.65
C GLY A 267 -6.40 -20.38 1.96
N GLU A 268 -6.54 -20.15 0.65
CA GLU A 268 -5.66 -19.25 -0.11
C GLU A 268 -5.71 -17.81 0.42
N THR A 269 -6.91 -17.28 0.64
CA THR A 269 -7.10 -15.90 1.11
C THR A 269 -6.62 -15.70 2.54
N ALA A 270 -6.82 -16.69 3.41
CA ALA A 270 -6.25 -16.71 4.75
C ALA A 270 -4.71 -16.74 4.72
N THR A 271 -4.11 -17.52 3.82
CA THR A 271 -2.65 -17.57 3.64
C THR A 271 -2.09 -16.21 3.18
N ARG A 272 -2.73 -15.57 2.20
CA ARG A 272 -2.32 -14.23 1.74
C ARG A 272 -2.47 -13.16 2.83
N LEU A 273 -3.56 -13.22 3.62
CA LEU A 273 -3.74 -12.31 4.76
C LEU A 273 -2.66 -12.54 5.83
N ALA A 274 -2.36 -13.79 6.14
CA ALA A 274 -1.30 -14.14 7.08
C ALA A 274 0.07 -13.61 6.64
N ALA A 275 0.38 -13.67 5.33
CA ALA A 275 1.62 -13.14 4.79
C ALA A 275 1.73 -11.63 5.00
N LEU A 276 0.68 -10.86 4.71
CA LEU A 276 0.65 -9.42 4.95
C LEU A 276 0.77 -9.08 6.44
N CYS A 277 0.09 -9.81 7.33
CA CYS A 277 0.25 -9.62 8.77
C CYS A 277 1.69 -9.90 9.22
N ALA A 278 2.34 -10.94 8.71
CA ALA A 278 3.74 -11.22 9.02
C ALA A 278 4.69 -10.12 8.49
N GLU A 279 4.44 -9.58 7.29
CA GLU A 279 5.21 -8.44 6.75
C GLU A 279 5.08 -7.20 7.63
N VAL A 280 3.86 -6.86 8.08
CA VAL A 280 3.61 -5.73 8.99
C VAL A 280 4.30 -5.96 10.34
N GLY A 281 4.22 -7.17 10.88
CA GLY A 281 4.92 -7.54 12.11
C GLY A 281 6.44 -7.34 11.97
N GLU A 282 7.04 -7.77 10.85
CA GLU A 282 8.47 -7.58 10.60
C GLU A 282 8.84 -6.09 10.51
N ALA A 283 8.05 -5.28 9.79
CA ALA A 283 8.28 -3.83 9.74
C ALA A 283 8.23 -3.18 11.13
N LEU A 284 7.28 -3.59 12.00
CA LEU A 284 7.18 -3.08 13.37
C LEU A 284 8.34 -3.54 14.27
N LEU A 285 8.86 -4.76 14.07
CA LEU A 285 10.08 -5.21 14.75
C LEU A 285 11.28 -4.35 14.36
N GLU A 286 11.39 -4.00 13.07
CA GLU A 286 12.44 -3.15 12.54
C GLU A 286 12.37 -1.73 13.12
N ASP A 287 11.15 -1.21 13.29
CA ASP A 287 10.89 0.09 13.93
C ASP A 287 11.11 0.07 15.46
N GLY A 288 11.60 -1.05 16.02
CA GLY A 288 11.87 -1.20 17.45
C GLY A 288 10.62 -1.30 18.31
N SER A 289 9.49 -1.74 17.74
CA SER A 289 8.19 -1.85 18.41
C SER A 289 7.72 -3.31 18.55
N PRO A 290 8.42 -4.16 19.33
CA PRO A 290 8.10 -5.58 19.45
C PRO A 290 6.71 -5.87 20.02
N ASP A 291 6.24 -5.03 20.96
CA ASP A 291 4.91 -5.16 21.55
C ASP A 291 3.79 -4.93 20.52
N ALA A 292 4.02 -4.02 19.56
CA ALA A 292 3.09 -3.77 18.46
C ALA A 292 3.19 -4.85 17.37
N ALA A 293 4.35 -5.48 17.18
CA ALA A 293 4.56 -6.53 16.20
C ALA A 293 3.91 -7.88 16.59
N ALA A 294 4.01 -8.25 17.87
CA ALA A 294 3.50 -9.52 18.41
C ALA A 294 2.06 -9.89 18.01
N PRO A 295 1.04 -9.00 18.09
CA PRO A 295 -0.33 -9.34 17.69
C PRO A 295 -0.44 -9.69 16.19
N HIS A 296 0.34 -9.04 15.33
CA HIS A 296 0.33 -9.34 13.90
C HIS A 296 0.89 -10.73 13.58
N PHE A 297 1.97 -11.13 14.26
CA PHE A 297 2.49 -12.50 14.11
C PHE A 297 1.57 -13.56 14.71
N ALA A 298 0.92 -13.27 15.84
CA ALA A 298 -0.07 -14.17 16.42
C ALA A 298 -1.24 -14.40 15.45
N GLU A 299 -1.77 -13.32 14.86
CA GLU A 299 -2.82 -13.41 13.85
C GLU A 299 -2.34 -14.16 12.59
N ALA A 300 -1.12 -13.88 12.11
CA ALA A 300 -0.54 -14.59 10.97
C ALA A 300 -0.43 -16.10 11.22
N ARG A 301 0.00 -16.51 12.42
CA ARG A 301 0.05 -17.92 12.82
C ARG A 301 -1.35 -18.54 12.80
N ASP A 302 -2.33 -17.89 13.41
CA ASP A 302 -3.68 -18.43 13.54
C ASP A 302 -4.38 -18.55 12.17
N LEU A 303 -4.14 -17.61 11.26
CA LEU A 303 -4.59 -17.67 9.86
C LEU A 303 -3.89 -18.80 9.09
N ALA A 304 -2.57 -18.94 9.20
CA ALA A 304 -1.82 -19.96 8.50
C ALA A 304 -2.19 -21.38 8.98
N VAL A 305 -2.40 -21.56 10.28
CA VAL A 305 -2.90 -22.83 10.86
C VAL A 305 -4.30 -23.15 10.37
N ARG A 306 -5.20 -22.15 10.29
CA ARG A 306 -6.53 -22.32 9.69
C ARG A 306 -6.44 -22.72 8.22
N ALA A 307 -5.60 -22.06 7.44
CA ALA A 307 -5.40 -22.40 6.04
C ALA A 307 -4.90 -23.84 5.85
N LEU A 308 -3.92 -24.28 6.65
CA LEU A 308 -3.41 -25.65 6.63
C LEU A 308 -4.46 -26.70 7.00
N ALA A 309 -5.46 -26.33 7.80
CA ALA A 309 -6.57 -27.22 8.15
C ALA A 309 -7.66 -27.28 7.08
N GLN A 310 -7.81 -26.21 6.28
CA GLN A 310 -8.83 -26.09 5.24
C GLN A 310 -8.36 -26.57 3.87
N LEU A 311 -7.07 -26.44 3.56
CA LEU A 311 -6.50 -26.84 2.27
C LEU A 311 -6.36 -28.37 2.16
N PRO A 312 -6.72 -28.96 1.02
CA PRO A 312 -6.44 -30.38 0.75
C PRO A 312 -4.94 -30.66 0.83
N PRO A 313 -4.50 -31.84 1.34
CA PRO A 313 -3.09 -32.13 1.56
C PRO A 313 -2.23 -32.18 0.27
N THR A 314 -2.86 -32.31 -0.89
CA THR A 314 -2.21 -32.28 -2.21
C THR A 314 -2.32 -30.93 -2.91
N ASP A 315 -2.96 -29.94 -2.27
CA ASP A 315 -3.14 -28.60 -2.82
C ASP A 315 -1.79 -27.85 -2.87
N ALA A 316 -1.58 -27.10 -3.94
CA ALA A 316 -0.35 -26.32 -4.13
C ALA A 316 -0.17 -25.25 -3.03
N GLY A 317 -1.27 -24.68 -2.53
CA GLY A 317 -1.28 -23.65 -1.48
C GLY A 317 -0.84 -24.16 -0.09
N VAL A 318 -0.71 -25.48 0.12
CA VAL A 318 -0.22 -26.01 1.40
C VAL A 318 1.23 -25.59 1.66
N LEU A 319 2.06 -25.49 0.62
CA LEU A 319 3.43 -25.03 0.78
C LEU A 319 3.49 -23.54 1.13
N ASP A 320 2.67 -22.71 0.49
CA ASP A 320 2.53 -21.28 0.82
C ASP A 320 2.14 -21.09 2.29
N ALA A 321 1.10 -21.80 2.74
CA ALA A 321 0.63 -21.72 4.12
C ALA A 321 1.71 -22.18 5.13
N ARG A 322 2.55 -23.16 4.77
CA ARG A 322 3.71 -23.57 5.60
C ARG A 322 4.80 -22.51 5.66
N VAL A 323 5.10 -21.84 4.56
CA VAL A 323 6.10 -20.75 4.54
C VAL A 323 5.65 -19.62 5.45
N VAL A 324 4.39 -19.18 5.31
CA VAL A 324 3.84 -18.10 6.12
C VAL A 324 3.71 -18.50 7.59
N HIS A 325 3.35 -19.74 7.89
CA HIS A 325 3.41 -20.26 9.27
C HIS A 325 4.82 -20.18 9.84
N GLY A 326 5.83 -20.56 9.04
CA GLY A 326 7.24 -20.41 9.42
C GLY A 326 7.61 -18.96 9.72
N TRP A 327 7.19 -18.01 8.89
CA TRP A 327 7.42 -16.58 9.12
C TRP A 327 6.80 -16.09 10.44
N ALA A 328 5.55 -16.47 10.72
CA ALA A 328 4.88 -16.12 11.97
C ALA A 328 5.63 -16.67 13.19
N LEU A 329 6.12 -17.92 13.12
CA LEU A 329 6.94 -18.52 14.18
C LEU A 329 8.27 -17.79 14.39
N VAL A 330 8.91 -17.32 13.31
CA VAL A 330 10.14 -16.50 13.39
C VAL A 330 9.88 -15.18 14.11
N GLY A 331 8.77 -14.50 13.81
CA GLY A 331 8.36 -13.25 14.47
C GLY A 331 7.99 -13.43 15.95
N LEU A 332 7.43 -14.58 16.32
CA LEU A 332 7.08 -14.93 17.70
C LEU A 332 8.27 -15.42 18.54
N GLY A 333 9.48 -15.52 17.97
CA GLY A 333 10.66 -16.02 18.67
C GLY A 333 10.79 -17.55 18.72
N GLU A 334 9.90 -18.30 18.05
CA GLU A 334 9.91 -19.77 18.01
C GLU A 334 10.86 -20.32 16.92
N HIS A 335 12.12 -19.88 16.93
CA HIS A 335 13.05 -20.09 15.82
C HIS A 335 13.32 -21.56 15.49
N ALA A 336 13.46 -22.44 16.48
CA ALA A 336 13.71 -23.86 16.27
C ALA A 336 12.52 -24.55 15.57
N THR A 337 11.30 -24.22 15.97
CA THR A 337 10.07 -24.70 15.33
C THR A 337 10.00 -24.17 13.90
N ALA A 338 10.29 -22.89 13.68
CA ALA A 338 10.31 -22.29 12.34
C ALA A 338 11.28 -23.01 11.39
N VAL A 339 12.51 -23.29 11.82
CA VAL A 339 13.49 -24.05 11.02
C VAL A 339 12.95 -25.43 10.66
N SER A 340 12.30 -26.12 11.60
CA SER A 340 11.72 -27.45 11.34
C SER A 340 10.58 -27.44 10.31
N VAL A 341 9.83 -26.34 10.25
CA VAL A 341 8.72 -26.12 9.31
C VAL A 341 9.24 -25.72 7.92
N LEU A 342 10.22 -24.81 7.85
CA LEU A 342 10.69 -24.20 6.60
C LEU A 342 11.69 -25.07 5.84
N ARG A 343 12.60 -25.76 6.53
CA ARG A 343 13.65 -26.57 5.88
C ARG A 343 13.11 -27.64 4.92
N PRO A 344 12.05 -28.40 5.25
CA PRO A 344 11.44 -29.35 4.32
C PRO A 344 10.79 -28.68 3.10
N VAL A 345 10.34 -27.42 3.24
CA VAL A 345 9.67 -26.68 2.18
C VAL A 345 10.68 -26.23 1.13
N VAL A 346 11.82 -25.68 1.53
CA VAL A 346 12.93 -25.30 0.64
C VAL A 346 13.36 -26.46 -0.28
N GLY A 347 13.36 -27.71 0.23
CA GLY A 347 13.68 -28.89 -0.56
C GLY A 347 12.55 -29.40 -1.49
N ARG A 348 11.35 -28.82 -1.44
CA ARG A 348 10.13 -29.30 -2.10
C ARG A 348 9.43 -28.26 -2.99
N THR A 349 9.86 -27.00 -2.98
CA THR A 349 9.25 -25.89 -3.74
C THR A 349 9.36 -26.06 -5.27
N GLY A 350 10.11 -27.05 -5.77
CA GLY A 350 10.07 -27.45 -7.17
C GLY A 350 10.44 -26.31 -8.14
N GLU A 351 9.51 -25.97 -9.05
CA GLU A 351 9.66 -24.91 -10.05
C GLU A 351 9.11 -23.54 -9.61
N ASP A 352 8.49 -23.41 -8.44
CA ASP A 352 7.96 -22.13 -7.95
C ASP A 352 9.07 -21.30 -7.28
N ARG A 353 9.64 -20.37 -8.05
CA ARG A 353 10.79 -19.57 -7.63
C ARG A 353 10.43 -18.46 -6.65
N ALA A 354 9.22 -17.93 -6.73
CA ALA A 354 8.74 -16.91 -5.79
C ALA A 354 8.53 -17.52 -4.41
N LEU A 355 7.90 -18.69 -4.34
CA LEU A 355 7.72 -19.42 -3.09
C LEU A 355 9.06 -19.85 -2.50
N LEU A 356 9.99 -20.34 -3.34
CA LEU A 356 11.34 -20.67 -2.89
C LEU A 356 12.04 -19.45 -2.29
N ALA A 357 12.02 -18.28 -2.95
CA ALA A 357 12.62 -17.06 -2.42
C ALA A 357 12.04 -16.68 -1.03
N SER A 358 10.72 -16.81 -0.87
CA SER A 358 10.03 -16.56 0.39
C SER A 358 10.41 -17.56 1.50
N ALA A 359 10.55 -18.84 1.14
CA ALA A 359 10.97 -19.90 2.06
C ALA A 359 12.43 -19.73 2.50
N GLU A 360 13.32 -19.41 1.56
CA GLU A 360 14.75 -19.13 1.79
C GLU A 360 14.92 -17.92 2.72
N LEU A 361 14.19 -16.83 2.48
CA LEU A 361 14.19 -15.65 3.35
C LEU A 361 13.76 -15.99 4.78
N GLY A 362 12.64 -16.71 4.92
CA GLY A 362 12.13 -17.13 6.23
C GLY A 362 13.12 -18.04 6.97
N LEU A 363 13.74 -18.98 6.27
CA LEU A 363 14.71 -19.91 6.86
C LEU A 363 16.00 -19.18 7.26
N GLY A 364 16.49 -18.27 6.41
CA GLY A 364 17.63 -17.40 6.71
C GLY A 364 17.40 -16.55 7.96
N ARG A 365 16.22 -15.92 8.08
CA ARG A 365 15.83 -15.18 9.30
C ARG A 365 15.80 -16.07 10.54
N ALA A 366 15.20 -17.26 10.45
CA ALA A 366 15.13 -18.21 11.55
C ALA A 366 16.53 -18.63 12.01
N LEU A 367 17.43 -18.91 11.06
CA LEU A 367 18.81 -19.33 11.33
C LEU A 367 19.64 -18.20 11.97
N ARG A 368 19.55 -16.98 11.42
CA ARG A 368 20.20 -15.79 11.98
C ARG A 368 19.79 -15.57 13.44
N ARG A 369 18.47 -15.52 13.71
CA ARG A 369 17.93 -15.31 15.07
C ARG A 369 18.14 -16.50 16.01
N SER A 370 18.45 -17.69 15.47
CA SER A 370 18.84 -18.87 16.26
C SER A 370 20.35 -18.97 16.55
N GLY A 371 21.17 -18.09 15.98
CA GLY A 371 22.62 -18.04 16.21
C GLY A 371 23.47 -18.86 15.23
N ASP A 372 22.98 -19.18 14.03
CA ASP A 372 23.76 -19.82 12.95
C ASP A 372 23.97 -18.85 11.76
N PRO A 373 24.93 -17.91 11.87
CA PRO A 373 25.10 -16.83 10.90
C PRO A 373 25.61 -17.31 9.54
N ARG A 374 26.35 -18.42 9.47
CA ARG A 374 26.89 -18.93 8.20
C ARG A 374 25.79 -19.56 7.36
N ALA A 375 24.98 -20.44 7.95
CA ALA A 375 23.84 -21.00 7.25
C ALA A 375 22.82 -19.90 6.88
N ALA A 376 22.66 -18.89 7.73
CA ALA A 376 21.82 -17.74 7.42
C ALA A 376 22.30 -16.98 6.17
N ASP A 377 23.60 -16.71 6.03
CA ASP A 377 24.19 -16.02 4.87
C ASP A 377 23.83 -16.71 3.55
N ASP A 378 24.06 -18.03 3.46
CA ASP A 378 23.78 -18.82 2.26
C ASP A 378 22.30 -18.75 1.83
N HIS A 379 21.38 -18.91 2.79
CA HIS A 379 19.95 -18.87 2.54
C HIS A 379 19.45 -17.46 2.18
N LEU A 380 19.94 -16.42 2.87
CA LEU A 380 19.57 -15.03 2.58
C LEU A 380 20.13 -14.55 1.23
N ALA A 381 21.35 -14.95 0.88
CA ALA A 381 21.94 -14.65 -0.44
C ALA A 381 21.17 -15.35 -1.57
N THR A 382 20.72 -16.58 -1.36
CA THR A 382 19.86 -17.30 -2.30
C THR A 382 18.50 -16.62 -2.46
N ALA A 383 17.88 -16.19 -1.36
CA ALA A 383 16.65 -15.42 -1.38
C ALA A 383 16.79 -14.11 -2.17
N LEU A 384 17.90 -13.38 -1.95
CA LEU A 384 18.21 -12.14 -2.68
C LEU A 384 18.36 -12.39 -4.18
N ALA A 385 19.10 -13.43 -4.58
CA ALA A 385 19.32 -13.77 -5.99
C ALA A 385 17.99 -14.08 -6.69
N LEU A 386 17.18 -14.98 -6.10
CA LEU A 386 15.86 -15.33 -6.64
C LEU A 386 14.93 -14.12 -6.71
N ALA A 387 14.88 -13.30 -5.66
CA ALA A 387 14.04 -12.12 -5.64
C ALA A 387 14.46 -11.06 -6.68
N THR A 388 15.76 -10.97 -6.97
CA THR A 388 16.30 -10.08 -8.00
C THR A 388 15.98 -10.58 -9.40
N GLU A 389 16.27 -11.86 -9.68
CA GLU A 389 16.01 -12.52 -10.97
C GLU A 389 14.53 -12.44 -11.37
N HIS A 390 13.64 -12.67 -10.41
CA HIS A 390 12.19 -12.70 -10.64
C HIS A 390 11.48 -11.39 -10.29
N GLY A 391 12.22 -10.30 -10.08
CA GLY A 391 11.63 -8.98 -9.88
C GLY A 391 10.60 -8.92 -8.74
N LEU A 392 10.93 -9.51 -7.59
CA LEU A 392 10.11 -9.58 -6.37
C LEU A 392 10.59 -8.49 -5.39
N PRO A 393 10.15 -7.22 -5.53
CA PRO A 393 10.77 -6.08 -4.85
C PRO A 393 10.66 -6.17 -3.33
N ARG A 394 9.51 -6.61 -2.79
CA ARG A 394 9.31 -6.75 -1.34
C ARG A 394 10.27 -7.77 -0.73
N LEU A 395 10.38 -8.95 -1.33
CA LEU A 395 11.31 -10.01 -0.89
C LEU A 395 12.78 -9.61 -1.07
N ARG A 396 13.11 -8.94 -2.18
CA ARG A 396 14.47 -8.45 -2.44
C ARG A 396 14.93 -7.50 -1.33
N ARG A 397 14.08 -6.54 -0.96
CA ARG A 397 14.42 -5.54 0.07
C ARG A 397 14.52 -6.16 1.45
N ALA A 398 13.60 -7.07 1.77
CA ALA A 398 13.70 -7.87 2.99
C ALA A 398 15.01 -8.67 3.05
N ALA A 399 15.44 -9.30 1.94
CA ALA A 399 16.69 -10.05 1.88
C ALA A 399 17.93 -9.14 1.99
N LEU A 400 17.96 -8.00 1.27
CA LEU A 400 19.03 -7.01 1.37
C LEU A 400 19.18 -6.50 2.81
N ARG A 401 18.07 -6.18 3.47
CA ARG A 401 18.05 -5.74 4.85
C ARG A 401 18.58 -6.81 5.79
N GLU A 402 18.10 -8.05 5.68
CA GLU A 402 18.56 -9.15 6.54
C GLU A 402 20.05 -9.47 6.34
N LEU A 403 20.57 -9.42 5.11
CA LEU A 403 22.00 -9.58 4.83
C LEU A 403 22.83 -8.43 5.40
N CYS A 404 22.33 -7.20 5.29
CA CYS A 404 22.96 -6.03 5.91
C CYS A 404 23.02 -6.19 7.43
N THR A 405 21.90 -6.54 8.07
CA THR A 405 21.85 -6.77 9.53
C THR A 405 22.78 -7.91 9.94
N LEU A 406 22.77 -9.03 9.21
CA LEU A 406 23.64 -10.18 9.49
C LEU A 406 25.12 -9.78 9.48
N HIS A 407 25.58 -9.09 8.43
CA HIS A 407 26.98 -8.70 8.34
C HIS A 407 27.37 -7.57 9.28
N ALA A 408 26.42 -6.70 9.67
CA ALA A 408 26.63 -5.74 10.75
C ALA A 408 26.81 -6.44 12.11
N GLU A 409 26.00 -7.46 12.43
CA GLU A 409 26.13 -8.28 13.64
C GLU A 409 27.46 -9.06 13.67
N LEU A 410 28.03 -9.37 12.50
CA LEU A 410 29.33 -10.02 12.34
C LEU A 410 30.53 -9.05 12.29
N ASP A 411 30.29 -7.74 12.39
CA ASP A 411 31.32 -6.69 12.26
C ASP A 411 32.08 -6.74 10.90
N ASP A 412 31.41 -7.17 9.83
CA ASP A 412 31.93 -7.21 8.45
C ASP A 412 31.35 -6.05 7.62
N ALA A 413 31.86 -4.84 7.88
CA ALA A 413 31.44 -3.64 7.17
C ALA A 413 31.65 -3.72 5.64
N ALA A 414 32.65 -4.49 5.17
CA ALA A 414 32.95 -4.64 3.75
C ALA A 414 31.84 -5.39 3.00
N ARG A 415 31.21 -6.38 3.65
CA ARG A 415 30.04 -7.08 3.11
C ARG A 415 28.72 -6.38 3.40
N ALA A 416 28.59 -5.71 4.54
CA ALA A 416 27.34 -5.01 4.89
C ALA A 416 27.07 -3.80 3.98
N LEU A 417 28.10 -3.03 3.63
CA LEU A 417 27.94 -1.76 2.91
C LEU A 417 27.29 -1.89 1.52
N PRO A 418 27.67 -2.85 0.65
CA PRO A 418 27.00 -3.02 -0.65
C PRO A 418 25.51 -3.36 -0.52
N TYR A 419 25.14 -4.19 0.47
CA TYR A 419 23.74 -4.51 0.72
C TYR A 419 22.96 -3.31 1.23
N LEU A 420 23.56 -2.50 2.12
CA LEU A 420 22.97 -1.24 2.59
C LEU A 420 22.77 -0.25 1.44
N GLN A 421 23.76 -0.09 0.56
CA GLN A 421 23.65 0.80 -0.60
C GLN A 421 22.53 0.35 -1.55
N ALA A 422 22.44 -0.94 -1.85
CA ALA A 422 21.36 -1.50 -2.67
C ALA A 422 19.98 -1.35 -1.99
N TYR A 423 19.91 -1.58 -0.68
CA TYR A 423 18.69 -1.38 0.10
C TYR A 423 18.24 0.08 0.11
N LEU A 424 19.17 1.02 0.33
CA LEU A 424 18.88 2.46 0.33
C LEU A 424 18.51 2.98 -1.06
N ALA A 425 19.11 2.44 -2.14
CA ALA A 425 18.66 2.75 -3.49
C ALA A 425 17.20 2.30 -3.69
N ASP A 426 16.87 1.07 -3.28
CA ASP A 426 15.51 0.55 -3.32
C ASP A 426 14.54 1.29 -2.35
N GLU A 427 15.03 1.99 -1.30
CA GLU A 427 14.24 2.86 -0.39
C GLU A 427 14.11 4.30 -0.91
N LEU A 428 15.13 4.87 -1.55
CA LEU A 428 15.09 6.24 -2.07
C LEU A 428 14.09 6.37 -3.23
N ASP A 429 13.96 5.33 -4.04
CA ASP A 429 12.85 5.19 -5.01
C ASP A 429 11.45 5.15 -4.32
N ARG A 430 11.36 4.96 -2.99
CA ARG A 430 10.11 4.97 -2.21
C ARG A 430 9.74 6.33 -1.61
N VAL A 431 10.70 7.22 -1.35
CA VAL A 431 10.46 8.49 -0.62
C VAL A 431 9.90 9.61 -1.53
N ASP A 432 9.16 9.23 -2.57
CA ASP A 432 8.39 10.19 -3.32
C ASP A 432 7.26 10.77 -2.43
N GLU A 433 7.19 12.10 -2.36
CA GLU A 433 6.09 12.92 -1.77
C GLU A 433 4.67 12.46 -2.20
N ARG A 434 4.61 11.62 -3.23
CA ARG A 434 3.43 10.93 -3.77
C ARG A 434 2.72 10.05 -2.73
N ARG A 435 3.40 9.32 -1.84
CA ARG A 435 2.73 8.34 -0.93
C ARG A 435 1.71 9.00 0.01
N THR A 436 2.05 10.14 0.61
CA THR A 436 1.14 10.91 1.47
C THR A 436 -0.07 11.43 0.69
N ARG A 437 0.16 11.97 -0.52
CA ARG A 437 -0.90 12.46 -1.41
C ARG A 437 -1.85 11.32 -1.82
N TRP A 438 -1.33 10.11 -2.02
CA TRP A 438 -2.15 8.97 -2.41
C TRP A 438 -2.97 8.40 -1.26
N VAL A 439 -2.40 8.30 -0.05
CA VAL A 439 -3.18 7.97 1.15
C VAL A 439 -4.33 8.98 1.33
N GLU A 440 -4.05 10.27 1.09
CA GLU A 440 -5.08 11.31 1.11
C GLU A 440 -6.14 11.11 0.01
N LEU A 441 -5.75 10.75 -1.22
CA LEU A 441 -6.68 10.50 -2.33
C LEU A 441 -7.58 9.29 -2.08
N PHE A 442 -7.03 8.17 -1.58
CA PHE A 442 -7.82 7.02 -1.13
C PHE A 442 -8.78 7.40 0.00
N GLY A 443 -8.31 8.20 0.97
CA GLY A 443 -9.14 8.71 2.06
C GLY A 443 -10.29 9.59 1.56
N ARG A 444 -10.01 10.56 0.68
CA ARG A 444 -11.01 11.45 0.06
C ARG A 444 -12.02 10.65 -0.76
N ARG A 445 -11.57 9.69 -1.57
CA ARG A 445 -12.44 8.86 -2.41
C ARG A 445 -13.34 7.96 -1.58
N LYS A 446 -12.81 7.34 -0.52
CA LYS A 446 -13.61 6.57 0.45
C LYS A 446 -14.69 7.43 1.10
N SER A 447 -14.32 8.62 1.57
CA SER A 447 -15.26 9.57 2.18
C SER A 447 -16.38 9.98 1.21
N LEU A 448 -16.05 10.22 -0.07
CA LEU A 448 -17.06 10.52 -1.10
C LEU A 448 -18.07 9.38 -1.26
N LEU A 449 -17.62 8.13 -1.34
CA LEU A 449 -18.53 6.98 -1.45
C LEU A 449 -19.41 6.81 -0.22
N GLU A 450 -18.87 7.06 0.98
CA GLU A 450 -19.65 7.06 2.22
C GLU A 450 -20.72 8.15 2.20
N THR A 451 -20.40 9.35 1.70
CA THR A 451 -21.39 10.42 1.54
C THR A 451 -22.46 10.09 0.49
N GLU A 452 -22.09 9.46 -0.63
CA GLU A 452 -23.03 9.00 -1.65
C GLU A 452 -23.95 7.89 -1.11
N ARG A 453 -23.44 6.97 -0.29
CA ARG A 453 -24.24 5.96 0.41
C ARG A 453 -25.21 6.58 1.41
N ALA A 454 -24.73 7.50 2.24
CA ALA A 454 -25.58 8.21 3.19
C ALA A 454 -26.68 8.96 2.44
N ALA A 455 -26.35 9.64 1.34
CA ALA A 455 -27.30 10.31 0.47
C ALA A 455 -28.28 9.33 -0.20
N GLY A 456 -27.82 8.17 -0.67
CA GLY A 456 -28.64 7.13 -1.28
C GLY A 456 -29.59 6.48 -0.29
N GLN A 457 -29.15 6.20 0.93
CA GLN A 457 -29.99 5.69 2.02
C GLN A 457 -31.03 6.72 2.43
N LEU A 458 -30.64 8.00 2.59
CA LEU A 458 -31.58 9.10 2.83
C LEU A 458 -32.58 9.25 1.68
N ARG A 459 -32.14 9.07 0.43
CA ARG A 459 -33.00 9.16 -0.76
C ARG A 459 -34.03 8.02 -0.80
N ARG A 460 -33.62 6.78 -0.50
CA ARG A 460 -34.54 5.64 -0.36
C ARG A 460 -35.52 5.86 0.79
N GLN A 461 -35.04 6.31 1.96
CA GLN A 461 -35.91 6.65 3.09
C GLN A 461 -36.88 7.81 2.79
N ALA A 462 -36.46 8.77 1.96
CA ALA A 462 -37.28 9.91 1.60
C ALA A 462 -38.33 9.59 0.52
N TYR A 463 -38.02 8.70 -0.42
CA TYR A 463 -38.79 8.51 -1.66
C TYR A 463 -39.32 7.09 -1.92
N GLU A 464 -38.99 6.07 -1.13
CA GLU A 464 -39.55 4.72 -1.27
C GLU A 464 -40.46 4.35 -0.09
N ASP A 465 -41.40 3.45 -0.32
CA ASP A 465 -42.26 2.85 0.69
C ASP A 465 -41.61 1.57 1.26
N PRO A 466 -41.46 1.45 2.59
CA PRO A 466 -40.70 0.35 3.20
C PRO A 466 -41.34 -1.03 3.10
N LEU A 467 -42.62 -1.12 2.76
CA LEU A 467 -43.33 -2.41 2.67
C LEU A 467 -43.35 -2.95 1.23
N THR A 468 -43.58 -2.08 0.26
CA THR A 468 -43.75 -2.45 -1.15
C THR A 468 -42.53 -2.16 -2.02
N HIS A 469 -41.57 -1.37 -1.52
CA HIS A 469 -40.41 -0.86 -2.26
C HIS A 469 -40.76 -0.02 -3.49
N LEU A 470 -42.03 0.37 -3.64
CA LEU A 470 -42.47 1.30 -4.66
C LEU A 470 -42.14 2.73 -4.23
N PRO A 471 -41.99 3.67 -5.17
CA PRO A 471 -41.93 5.08 -4.85
C PRO A 471 -43.11 5.52 -3.97
N ASN A 472 -42.82 6.33 -2.96
CA ASN A 472 -43.81 6.77 -1.99
C ASN A 472 -44.52 8.04 -2.49
N ARG A 473 -45.51 8.48 -1.70
CA ARG A 473 -46.27 9.72 -1.96
C ARG A 473 -45.40 10.94 -2.24
N ARG A 474 -44.31 11.16 -1.49
CA ARG A 474 -43.46 12.36 -1.68
C ARG A 474 -42.81 12.36 -3.06
N TYR A 475 -42.37 11.20 -3.53
CA TYR A 475 -41.80 11.04 -4.85
C TYR A 475 -42.84 11.32 -5.95
N ALA A 476 -44.03 10.72 -5.82
CA ALA A 476 -45.13 10.91 -6.76
C ALA A 476 -45.54 12.38 -6.89
N GLU A 477 -45.62 13.10 -5.75
CA GLU A 477 -45.94 14.53 -5.73
C GLU A 477 -44.88 15.35 -6.47
N ALA A 478 -43.60 15.15 -6.18
CA ALA A 478 -42.49 15.88 -6.81
C ALA A 478 -42.40 15.60 -8.32
N ARG A 479 -42.60 14.34 -8.73
CA ARG A 479 -42.56 13.93 -10.14
C ARG A 479 -43.70 14.54 -10.94
N LEU A 480 -44.91 14.53 -10.38
CA LEU A 480 -46.08 15.11 -11.02
C LEU A 480 -45.96 16.64 -11.15
N ASP A 481 -45.49 17.33 -10.10
CA ASP A 481 -45.23 18.77 -10.14
C ASP A 481 -44.20 19.12 -11.25
N GLY A 482 -43.17 18.29 -11.42
CA GLY A 482 -42.17 18.43 -12.50
C GLY A 482 -42.76 18.25 -13.90
N LEU A 483 -43.58 17.21 -14.12
CA LEU A 483 -44.23 16.95 -15.41
C LEU A 483 -45.18 18.09 -15.81
N LEU A 484 -45.99 18.60 -14.87
CA LEU A 484 -46.91 19.71 -15.12
C LEU A 484 -46.17 21.01 -15.41
N SER A 485 -45.08 21.29 -14.69
CA SER A 485 -44.24 22.48 -14.89
C SER A 485 -43.53 22.48 -16.25
N ALA A 486 -43.19 21.30 -16.77
CA ALA A 486 -42.60 21.13 -18.10
C ALA A 486 -43.63 21.36 -19.24
N GLY A 487 -44.90 21.60 -18.91
CA GLY A 487 -45.97 21.78 -19.89
C GLY A 487 -46.50 20.47 -20.48
N SER A 488 -46.11 19.32 -19.91
CA SER A 488 -46.66 18.02 -20.29
C SER A 488 -48.11 17.91 -19.81
N SER A 489 -48.90 17.09 -20.50
CA SER A 489 -50.27 16.76 -20.10
C SER A 489 -50.35 15.29 -19.73
N PRO A 490 -49.81 14.85 -18.57
CA PRO A 490 -49.81 13.44 -18.18
C PRO A 490 -51.23 12.93 -17.84
N ALA A 491 -51.45 11.62 -18.01
CA ALA A 491 -52.57 10.94 -17.37
C ALA A 491 -52.18 10.50 -15.95
N LEU A 492 -53.15 10.55 -15.04
CA LEU A 492 -53.01 10.11 -13.65
C LEU A 492 -54.08 9.05 -13.37
N ALA A 493 -53.66 7.89 -12.87
CA ALA A 493 -54.58 6.87 -12.36
C ALA A 493 -54.43 6.73 -10.84
N VAL A 494 -55.53 6.86 -10.11
CA VAL A 494 -55.59 6.59 -8.66
C VAL A 494 -56.28 5.24 -8.49
N VAL A 495 -55.61 4.34 -7.78
CA VAL A 495 -55.98 2.93 -7.62
C VAL A 495 -56.21 2.65 -6.14
N ASP A 496 -57.28 1.93 -5.82
CA ASP A 496 -57.61 1.52 -4.45
C ASP A 496 -57.98 0.03 -4.42
N ILE A 497 -57.45 -0.69 -3.43
CA ILE A 497 -57.81 -2.10 -3.21
C ILE A 497 -59.18 -2.18 -2.55
N ASP A 498 -60.13 -2.80 -3.25
CA ASP A 498 -61.51 -2.88 -2.80
C ASP A 498 -61.64 -3.70 -1.51
N ARG A 499 -62.17 -3.05 -0.47
CA ARG A 499 -62.46 -3.68 0.84
C ARG A 499 -61.22 -4.30 1.49
N PHE A 500 -60.06 -3.65 1.38
CA PHE A 500 -58.81 -4.15 1.97
C PHE A 500 -58.90 -4.52 3.46
N LYS A 501 -59.72 -3.80 4.25
CA LYS A 501 -60.00 -4.17 5.64
C LYS A 501 -60.54 -5.60 5.79
N ALA A 502 -61.44 -6.05 4.92
CA ALA A 502 -61.97 -7.41 4.96
C ALA A 502 -60.91 -8.46 4.60
N ILE A 503 -59.91 -8.10 3.79
CA ILE A 503 -58.75 -8.95 3.48
C ILE A 503 -57.88 -9.10 4.74
N ASN A 504 -57.58 -7.99 5.42
CA ASN A 504 -56.88 -8.02 6.72
C ASN A 504 -57.65 -8.81 7.79
N ASP A 505 -58.96 -8.64 7.87
CA ASP A 505 -59.81 -9.35 8.83
C ASP A 505 -59.84 -10.87 8.56
N ALA A 506 -59.66 -11.30 7.29
CA ALA A 506 -59.68 -12.70 6.89
C ALA A 506 -58.31 -13.40 6.94
N ALA A 507 -57.24 -12.70 6.58
CA ALA A 507 -55.89 -13.27 6.44
C ALA A 507 -54.86 -12.72 7.45
N GLY A 508 -55.29 -11.81 8.33
CA GLY A 508 -54.41 -11.07 9.24
C GLY A 508 -53.58 -9.99 8.53
N HIS A 509 -52.97 -9.10 9.32
CA HIS A 509 -52.07 -8.06 8.81
C HIS A 509 -50.91 -8.59 7.94
N PRO A 510 -50.22 -9.70 8.31
CA PRO A 510 -49.19 -10.26 7.45
C PRO A 510 -49.72 -10.73 6.09
N GLY A 511 -50.96 -11.24 6.03
CA GLY A 511 -51.63 -11.61 4.79
C GLY A 511 -52.01 -10.39 3.95
N GLY A 512 -52.50 -9.32 4.57
CA GLY A 512 -52.74 -8.04 3.88
C GLY A 512 -51.45 -7.40 3.33
N ASP A 513 -50.35 -7.47 4.08
CA ASP A 513 -49.04 -7.01 3.62
C ASP A 513 -48.54 -7.80 2.41
N ALA A 514 -48.77 -9.12 2.39
CA ALA A 514 -48.48 -9.96 1.22
C ALA A 514 -49.33 -9.57 0.00
N VAL A 515 -50.61 -9.24 0.22
CA VAL A 515 -51.48 -8.71 -0.83
C VAL A 515 -50.98 -7.38 -1.37
N LEU A 516 -50.56 -6.45 -0.50
CA LEU A 516 -50.02 -5.16 -0.93
C LEU A 516 -48.77 -5.30 -1.80
N ARG A 517 -47.84 -6.19 -1.42
CA ARG A 517 -46.65 -6.48 -2.23
C ARG A 517 -47.01 -7.08 -3.59
N ALA A 518 -47.89 -8.09 -3.61
CA ALA A 518 -48.31 -8.75 -4.84
C ALA A 518 -49.11 -7.81 -5.77
N VAL A 519 -50.02 -7.00 -5.23
CA VAL A 519 -50.74 -5.98 -6.02
C VAL A 519 -49.77 -4.94 -6.58
N GLY A 520 -48.82 -4.45 -5.78
CA GLY A 520 -47.79 -3.53 -6.24
C GLY A 520 -46.98 -4.10 -7.41
N GLN A 521 -46.58 -5.37 -7.31
CA GLN A 521 -45.85 -6.05 -8.37
C GLN A 521 -46.68 -6.24 -9.65
N LEU A 522 -47.94 -6.66 -9.54
CA LEU A 522 -48.85 -6.79 -10.69
C LEU A 522 -49.14 -5.44 -11.37
N LEU A 523 -49.17 -4.34 -10.61
CA LEU A 523 -49.28 -2.99 -11.16
C LEU A 523 -48.03 -2.63 -11.97
N VAL A 524 -46.82 -2.91 -11.44
CA VAL A 524 -45.55 -2.66 -12.14
C VAL A 524 -45.44 -3.50 -13.42
N GLU A 525 -45.68 -4.80 -13.35
CA GLU A 525 -45.64 -5.72 -14.50
C GLU A 525 -46.65 -5.34 -15.60
N GLY A 526 -47.77 -4.72 -15.19
CA GLY A 526 -48.80 -4.24 -16.09
C GLY A 526 -48.53 -2.91 -16.79
N CYS A 527 -47.55 -2.15 -16.29
CA CYS A 527 -47.16 -0.82 -16.72
C CYS A 527 -45.92 -0.85 -17.62
N ARG A 528 -45.70 0.21 -18.41
CA ARG A 528 -44.50 0.34 -19.27
C ARG A 528 -43.35 0.94 -18.45
N GLY A 529 -42.11 0.80 -18.93
CA GLY A 529 -40.93 1.34 -18.24
C GLY A 529 -40.91 2.87 -18.04
N ASN A 530 -41.76 3.63 -18.74
CA ASN A 530 -41.91 5.08 -18.54
C ASN A 530 -43.12 5.47 -17.66
N ASP A 531 -43.94 4.49 -17.26
CA ASP A 531 -45.06 4.67 -16.35
C ASP A 531 -44.59 4.40 -14.91
N GLU A 532 -44.93 5.27 -13.97
CA GLU A 532 -44.40 5.19 -12.60
C GLU A 532 -45.51 4.80 -11.62
N VAL A 533 -45.40 3.60 -11.04
CA VAL A 533 -46.32 3.08 -10.01
C VAL A 533 -45.81 3.49 -8.63
N CYS A 534 -46.63 4.19 -7.86
CA CYS A 534 -46.28 4.72 -6.55
C CYS A 534 -47.29 4.25 -5.49
N ARG A 535 -46.84 4.00 -4.26
CA ARG A 535 -47.75 3.77 -3.13
C ARG A 535 -48.08 5.10 -2.44
N TRP A 536 -49.36 5.42 -2.39
CA TRP A 536 -49.83 6.74 -1.95
C TRP A 536 -50.14 6.78 -0.45
N ALA A 537 -50.94 5.83 0.04
CA ALA A 537 -51.28 5.67 1.45
C ALA A 537 -51.94 4.31 1.66
N GLY A 538 -51.63 3.58 2.74
CA GLY A 538 -52.36 2.35 3.11
C GLY A 538 -52.52 1.35 1.96
N ASP A 539 -53.72 1.27 1.40
CA ASP A 539 -54.20 0.43 0.30
C ASP A 539 -54.37 1.16 -1.06
N GLU A 540 -53.91 2.40 -1.15
CA GLU A 540 -53.98 3.27 -2.32
C GLU A 540 -52.65 3.35 -3.08
N PHE A 541 -52.74 3.27 -4.40
CA PHE A 541 -51.63 3.44 -5.33
C PHE A 541 -51.95 4.53 -6.34
N VAL A 542 -50.90 5.15 -6.87
CA VAL A 542 -50.99 6.18 -7.90
C VAL A 542 -50.07 5.79 -9.04
N ILE A 543 -50.55 5.90 -10.27
CA ILE A 543 -49.78 5.61 -11.47
C ILE A 543 -49.69 6.87 -12.30
N LEU A 544 -48.46 7.34 -12.51
CA LEU A 544 -48.13 8.48 -13.36
C LEU A 544 -47.87 7.95 -14.77
N LEU A 545 -48.59 8.49 -15.76
CA LEU A 545 -48.54 8.04 -17.14
C LEU A 545 -48.20 9.23 -18.06
N PRO A 546 -46.89 9.56 -18.22
CA PRO A 546 -46.45 10.81 -18.84
C PRO A 546 -46.85 10.97 -20.32
N ASP A 547 -46.72 9.88 -21.09
CA ASP A 547 -46.91 9.87 -22.55
C ASP A 547 -48.16 9.08 -22.96
N THR A 548 -49.19 9.12 -22.12
CA THR A 548 -50.39 8.29 -22.28
C THR A 548 -51.65 9.16 -22.17
N THR A 549 -52.60 8.96 -23.09
CA THR A 549 -53.92 9.61 -23.01
C THR A 549 -54.84 8.86 -22.04
N ALA A 550 -55.87 9.52 -21.51
CA ALA A 550 -56.82 8.91 -20.58
C ALA A 550 -57.50 7.65 -21.15
N GLU A 551 -57.78 7.60 -22.45
CA GLU A 551 -58.32 6.40 -23.12
C GLU A 551 -57.31 5.25 -23.17
N GLN A 552 -56.02 5.56 -23.38
CA GLN A 552 -54.96 4.56 -23.39
C GLN A 552 -54.70 4.05 -21.96
N ALA A 553 -54.71 4.95 -20.98
CA ALA A 553 -54.62 4.64 -19.56
C ALA A 553 -55.78 3.73 -19.12
N GLU A 554 -57.02 4.03 -19.54
CA GLU A 554 -58.20 3.20 -19.24
C GLU A 554 -58.02 1.76 -19.74
N ARG A 555 -57.54 1.57 -20.99
CA ARG A 555 -57.29 0.24 -21.54
C ARG A 555 -56.19 -0.50 -20.79
N ALA A 556 -55.12 0.20 -20.40
CA ALA A 556 -54.02 -0.38 -19.64
C ALA A 556 -54.49 -0.80 -18.25
N MET A 557 -55.15 0.10 -17.52
CA MET A 557 -55.66 -0.16 -16.17
C MET A 557 -56.71 -1.27 -16.15
N GLU A 558 -57.57 -1.37 -17.16
CA GLU A 558 -58.57 -2.43 -17.23
C GLU A 558 -57.94 -3.81 -17.47
N ARG A 559 -56.82 -3.88 -18.20
CA ARG A 559 -56.04 -5.12 -18.33
C ARG A 559 -55.40 -5.50 -16.99
N ILE A 560 -54.83 -4.54 -16.27
CA ILE A 560 -54.22 -4.76 -14.95
C ILE A 560 -55.27 -5.22 -13.93
N ARG A 561 -56.43 -4.54 -13.89
CA ARG A 561 -57.57 -4.92 -13.03
C ARG A 561 -57.98 -6.38 -13.25
N ARG A 562 -58.11 -6.81 -14.51
CA ARG A 562 -58.44 -8.22 -14.82
C ARG A 562 -57.35 -9.19 -14.40
N SER A 563 -56.08 -8.82 -14.52
CA SER A 563 -54.96 -9.63 -14.06
C SER A 563 -54.99 -9.81 -12.54
N ILE A 564 -55.21 -8.73 -11.79
CA ILE A 564 -55.34 -8.78 -10.31
C ILE A 564 -56.56 -9.61 -9.89
N ALA A 565 -57.71 -9.42 -10.53
CA ALA A 565 -58.92 -10.19 -10.23
C ALA A 565 -58.80 -11.69 -10.57
N GLY A 566 -57.92 -12.05 -11.53
CA GLY A 566 -57.67 -13.42 -11.96
C GLY A 566 -56.44 -14.08 -11.31
N HIS A 567 -55.71 -13.37 -10.45
CA HIS A 567 -54.53 -13.89 -9.78
C HIS A 567 -54.92 -14.92 -8.70
N ASP A 568 -54.09 -15.95 -8.50
CA ASP A 568 -54.35 -16.99 -7.50
C ASP A 568 -53.93 -16.52 -6.09
N TRP A 569 -54.87 -15.85 -5.41
CA TRP A 569 -54.69 -15.35 -4.04
C TRP A 569 -54.68 -16.46 -2.98
N SER A 570 -55.12 -17.68 -3.32
CA SER A 570 -55.20 -18.78 -2.36
C SER A 570 -53.82 -19.27 -1.90
N ALA A 571 -52.82 -19.16 -2.78
CA ALA A 571 -51.41 -19.44 -2.48
C ALA A 571 -50.83 -18.51 -1.39
N LEU A 572 -51.41 -17.31 -1.22
CA LEU A 572 -51.02 -16.35 -0.17
C LEU A 572 -51.87 -16.47 1.10
N GLY A 573 -52.69 -17.53 1.22
CA GLY A 573 -53.58 -17.76 2.36
C GLY A 573 -54.81 -16.85 2.38
N VAL A 574 -55.11 -16.16 1.27
CA VAL A 574 -56.24 -15.23 1.16
C VAL A 574 -57.41 -15.93 0.47
N SER A 575 -58.47 -16.19 1.22
CA SER A 575 -59.68 -16.89 0.75
C SER A 575 -60.76 -15.97 0.17
N VAL A 576 -60.52 -14.65 0.19
CA VAL A 576 -61.42 -13.60 -0.28
C VAL A 576 -60.88 -13.03 -1.60
N PRO A 577 -61.73 -12.78 -2.63
CA PRO A 577 -61.25 -12.21 -3.88
C PRO A 577 -60.69 -10.80 -3.70
N VAL A 578 -59.45 -10.57 -4.17
CA VAL A 578 -58.82 -9.25 -4.21
C VAL A 578 -59.18 -8.56 -5.54
N ARG A 579 -59.68 -7.34 -5.45
CA ARG A 579 -60.12 -6.51 -6.60
C ARG A 579 -59.65 -5.08 -6.40
N ILE A 580 -59.55 -4.32 -7.49
CA ILE A 580 -59.19 -2.90 -7.44
C ILE A 580 -60.22 -2.04 -8.17
N SER A 581 -60.42 -0.83 -7.65
CA SER A 581 -61.13 0.24 -8.35
C SER A 581 -60.12 1.29 -8.79
N VAL A 582 -60.31 1.86 -9.99
CA VAL A 582 -59.37 2.83 -10.59
C VAL A 582 -60.13 4.05 -11.11
N GLY A 583 -59.66 5.25 -10.74
CA GLY A 583 -60.10 6.53 -11.31
C GLY A 583 -59.00 7.17 -12.14
N ILE A 584 -59.34 7.64 -13.35
CA ILE A 584 -58.37 8.21 -14.30
C ILE A 584 -58.75 9.64 -14.69
N ALA A 585 -57.76 10.54 -14.66
CA ALA A 585 -57.87 11.90 -15.17
C ALA A 585 -56.69 12.26 -16.09
N GLN A 586 -56.94 13.10 -17.09
CA GLN A 586 -55.90 13.73 -17.91
C GLN A 586 -55.65 15.15 -17.43
N ALA A 587 -54.38 15.54 -17.31
CA ALA A 587 -53.99 16.92 -17.09
C ALA A 587 -54.41 17.81 -18.27
N ALA A 588 -55.07 18.92 -17.96
CA ALA A 588 -55.33 20.02 -18.88
C ALA A 588 -54.27 21.11 -18.72
N ARG A 589 -54.21 22.01 -19.71
CA ARG A 589 -53.23 23.11 -19.71
C ARG A 589 -53.51 24.08 -18.57
N GLY A 590 -52.58 24.19 -17.63
CA GLY A 590 -52.69 25.04 -16.44
C GLY A 590 -53.25 24.33 -15.20
N ASP A 591 -53.48 23.01 -15.27
CA ASP A 591 -53.77 22.21 -14.09
C ASP A 591 -52.56 22.16 -13.15
N ASP A 592 -52.83 22.27 -11.85
CA ASP A 592 -51.87 21.92 -10.82
C ASP A 592 -52.11 20.48 -10.32
N ARG A 593 -51.14 19.94 -9.58
CA ARG A 593 -51.21 18.60 -9.02
C ARG A 593 -52.48 18.36 -8.19
N ARG A 594 -52.93 19.36 -7.42
CA ARG A 594 -54.11 19.23 -6.56
C ARG A 594 -55.37 19.03 -7.38
N THR A 595 -55.52 19.80 -8.45
CA THR A 595 -56.68 19.75 -9.34
C THR A 595 -56.74 18.41 -10.09
N LEU A 596 -55.61 17.95 -10.62
CA LEU A 596 -55.52 16.66 -11.33
C LEU A 596 -55.79 15.47 -10.40
N PHE A 597 -55.20 15.47 -9.21
CA PHE A 597 -55.42 14.41 -8.22
C PHE A 597 -56.87 14.38 -7.76
N ALA A 598 -57.47 15.53 -7.46
CA ALA A 598 -58.88 15.62 -7.07
C ALA A 598 -59.83 15.13 -8.17
N ALA A 599 -59.51 15.38 -9.45
CA ALA A 599 -60.28 14.86 -10.57
C ALA A 599 -60.19 13.33 -10.66
N ALA A 600 -59.00 12.75 -10.52
CA ALA A 600 -58.83 11.29 -10.56
C ALA A 600 -59.47 10.60 -9.34
N ASP A 601 -59.33 11.17 -8.14
CA ASP A 601 -59.94 10.66 -6.90
C ASP A 601 -61.48 10.77 -6.92
N GLY A 602 -62.02 11.87 -7.44
CA GLY A 602 -63.47 12.03 -7.63
C GLY A 602 -64.05 10.94 -8.54
N VAL A 603 -63.33 10.55 -9.58
CA VAL A 603 -63.75 9.46 -10.49
C VAL A 603 -63.56 8.08 -9.86
N LEU A 604 -62.52 7.90 -9.05
CA LEU A 604 -62.34 6.69 -8.25
C LEU A 604 -63.51 6.50 -7.26
N TYR A 605 -64.00 7.59 -6.66
CA TYR A 605 -65.17 7.57 -5.80
C TYR A 605 -66.42 7.09 -6.55
N ASP A 606 -66.62 7.52 -7.80
CA ASP A 606 -67.69 7.02 -8.67
C ASP A 606 -67.52 5.53 -9.00
N ALA A 607 -66.29 5.07 -9.22
CA ALA A 607 -65.98 3.64 -9.40
C ALA A 607 -66.40 2.82 -8.17
N LYS A 608 -66.07 3.31 -6.96
CA LYS A 608 -66.42 2.70 -5.68
C LYS A 608 -67.94 2.69 -5.45
N ARG A 609 -68.65 3.77 -5.79
CA ARG A 609 -70.13 3.87 -5.69
C ARG A 609 -70.86 3.03 -6.72
N GLY A 610 -70.33 2.92 -7.93
CA GLY A 610 -70.93 2.18 -9.04
C GLY A 610 -70.96 0.67 -8.83
N GLY A 611 -70.30 0.15 -7.79
CA GLY A 611 -70.25 -1.26 -7.46
C GLY A 611 -68.84 -1.86 -7.39
N ARG A 612 -67.78 -1.02 -7.41
CA ARG A 612 -66.36 -1.43 -7.31
C ARG A 612 -65.89 -2.27 -8.50
N ASP A 613 -64.65 -2.75 -8.45
CA ASP A 613 -64.02 -3.65 -9.43
C ASP A 613 -64.12 -3.14 -10.88
N ARG A 614 -63.74 -1.87 -11.09
CA ARG A 614 -63.86 -1.20 -12.38
C ARG A 614 -62.87 -0.06 -12.53
N VAL A 615 -62.62 0.27 -13.79
CA VAL A 615 -61.91 1.48 -14.19
C VAL A 615 -62.93 2.50 -14.67
N VAL A 616 -62.84 3.72 -14.17
CA VAL A 616 -63.65 4.85 -14.61
C VAL A 616 -62.71 5.99 -14.97
N ARG A 617 -63.02 6.70 -16.05
CA ARG A 617 -62.30 7.91 -16.46
C ARG A 617 -63.25 9.09 -16.56
N LEU A 618 -62.72 10.29 -16.35
CA LEU A 618 -63.45 11.52 -16.62
C LEU A 618 -63.55 11.70 -18.15
N SER A 619 -64.76 11.79 -18.70
CA SER A 619 -64.96 12.05 -20.12
C SER A 619 -64.69 13.53 -20.42
N GLY A 620 -63.98 13.84 -21.50
CA GLY A 620 -63.50 15.20 -21.84
C GLY A 620 -64.57 16.28 -22.10
N VAL A 621 -65.84 16.05 -21.74
CA VAL A 621 -66.95 17.01 -21.86
C VAL A 621 -67.17 17.82 -20.56
N THR A 622 -66.63 17.37 -19.42
CA THR A 622 -66.84 18.01 -18.10
C THR A 622 -65.64 18.79 -17.55
N GLN A 623 -64.54 18.95 -18.30
CA GLN A 623 -63.39 19.77 -17.86
C GLN A 623 -63.58 21.29 -18.06
N THR A 624 -64.76 21.76 -18.48
CA THR A 624 -65.08 23.19 -18.50
C THR A 624 -65.69 23.60 -17.16
N ARG A 625 -64.82 24.07 -16.25
CA ARG A 625 -65.07 24.92 -15.08
C ARG A 625 -66.48 24.90 -14.46
N ALA A 626 -66.60 24.25 -13.31
CA ALA A 626 -67.42 24.74 -12.21
C ALA A 626 -66.78 26.02 -11.63
N ALA A 627 -67.04 27.17 -12.28
CA ALA A 627 -66.60 28.49 -11.80
C ALA A 627 -67.68 29.59 -11.97
N GLU A 628 -68.95 29.23 -12.22
CA GLU A 628 -70.02 30.22 -12.45
C GLU A 628 -71.19 30.21 -11.46
N ASP A 629 -71.17 29.41 -10.40
CA ASP A 629 -72.21 29.45 -9.34
C ASP A 629 -71.65 29.92 -7.98
N ALA A 630 -71.08 31.12 -7.93
CA ALA A 630 -70.83 31.85 -6.67
C ALA A 630 -70.54 33.35 -6.88
N ALA A 631 -71.26 34.05 -7.76
CA ALA A 631 -71.13 35.51 -7.86
C ALA A 631 -72.37 36.21 -8.44
N GLU A 632 -73.55 35.97 -7.87
CA GLU A 632 -74.66 36.92 -7.95
C GLU A 632 -75.26 37.15 -6.55
N THR A 633 -74.72 38.13 -5.81
CA THR A 633 -75.57 39.08 -5.08
C THR A 633 -74.80 40.38 -4.76
N ILE A 634 -75.42 41.50 -5.13
CA ILE A 634 -75.30 42.88 -4.62
C ILE A 634 -74.26 43.83 -5.28
N GLU A 635 -74.80 44.66 -6.19
CA GLU A 635 -74.65 46.13 -6.37
C GLU A 635 -73.25 46.77 -6.15
N GLY A 636 -72.69 47.57 -7.05
CA GLY A 636 -73.32 48.71 -7.72
C GLY A 636 -72.31 49.56 -8.51
N THR A 637 -72.87 50.22 -9.51
CA THR A 637 -72.36 51.16 -10.52
C THR A 637 -71.37 52.26 -10.09
N ALA A 638 -70.32 52.48 -10.91
CA ALA A 638 -69.91 53.75 -11.56
C ALA A 638 -68.60 53.50 -12.38
N GLY A 639 -68.59 53.54 -13.72
CA GLY A 639 -68.31 54.74 -14.55
C GLY A 639 -66.88 55.28 -14.30
N THR A 640 -65.92 55.38 -15.22
CA THR A 640 -65.92 55.67 -16.67
C THR A 640 -64.49 55.51 -17.22
N ALA A 641 -64.36 55.41 -18.55
CA ALA A 641 -63.19 55.04 -19.33
C ALA A 641 -62.15 56.16 -19.63
N VAL A 642 -61.14 55.79 -20.45
CA VAL A 642 -60.20 56.59 -21.28
C VAL A 642 -58.84 56.83 -20.58
N ASP A 643 -57.61 56.63 -21.12
CA ASP A 643 -57.02 56.45 -22.46
C ASP A 643 -55.63 55.77 -22.33
N THR A 644 -55.11 55.16 -23.41
CA THR A 644 -53.67 54.81 -23.66
C THR A 644 -53.23 55.67 -24.88
N PRO A 645 -51.94 55.93 -25.30
CA PRO A 645 -50.70 55.13 -25.15
C PRO A 645 -49.32 55.91 -25.20
N LEU A 646 -48.20 55.17 -25.40
CA LEU A 646 -46.82 55.51 -25.89
C LEU A 646 -45.73 55.89 -24.84
N THR A 647 -44.63 55.11 -24.64
CA THR A 647 -43.28 55.05 -25.34
C THR A 647 -42.53 56.40 -25.35
N THR A 648 -41.22 56.62 -25.10
CA THR A 648 -39.96 55.83 -25.00
C THR A 648 -38.78 56.81 -24.67
N ALA A 649 -37.64 56.27 -24.17
CA ALA A 649 -36.24 56.78 -24.17
C ALA A 649 -35.88 57.94 -23.19
N VAL A 650 -34.71 57.93 -22.50
CA VAL A 650 -33.33 58.08 -23.03
C VAL A 650 -32.26 57.33 -22.19
N GLU A 651 -31.19 56.90 -22.87
CA GLU A 651 -29.96 56.17 -22.47
C GLU A 651 -29.03 56.90 -21.45
N VAL A 652 -28.08 56.17 -20.85
CA VAL A 652 -26.61 56.19 -21.14
C VAL A 652 -25.86 55.15 -20.27
N ALA A 653 -24.84 54.50 -20.86
CA ALA A 653 -24.07 53.34 -20.37
C ALA A 653 -22.74 53.67 -19.66
N GLY A 654 -22.19 52.68 -18.93
CA GLY A 654 -20.73 52.50 -18.70
C GLY A 654 -20.30 52.02 -17.29
N THR A 655 -19.93 50.74 -17.17
CA THR A 655 -19.35 49.97 -16.01
C THR A 655 -17.83 50.25 -15.78
N PRO A 656 -17.03 49.61 -14.84
CA PRO A 656 -17.26 48.48 -13.89
C PRO A 656 -16.52 48.52 -12.49
N ILE A 657 -16.63 47.39 -11.71
CA ILE A 657 -15.62 46.68 -10.84
C ILE A 657 -15.82 46.60 -9.29
N VAL A 658 -16.11 45.36 -8.82
CA VAL A 658 -15.62 44.49 -7.68
C VAL A 658 -15.42 45.00 -6.22
N GLY A 659 -15.85 44.19 -5.21
CA GLY A 659 -15.29 44.21 -3.85
C GLY A 659 -16.05 43.40 -2.77
N ASP A 660 -15.32 42.55 -2.03
CA ASP A 660 -15.71 41.38 -1.22
C ASP A 660 -16.17 41.59 0.25
N VAL A 661 -16.52 40.45 0.87
CA VAL A 661 -17.14 40.11 2.18
C VAL A 661 -16.25 40.29 3.44
N THR A 662 -16.85 40.47 4.64
CA THR A 662 -16.59 39.74 5.93
C THR A 662 -17.24 40.40 7.15
N ALA A 663 -17.90 39.63 8.04
CA ALA A 663 -17.99 39.87 9.50
C ALA A 663 -18.63 38.70 10.28
N SER A 664 -17.99 38.27 11.37
CA SER A 664 -18.44 37.32 12.42
C SER A 664 -19.59 37.86 13.29
N PRO A 665 -20.14 37.05 14.23
CA PRO A 665 -20.04 37.43 15.65
C PRO A 665 -19.90 36.27 16.68
N ARG A 666 -19.61 36.66 17.93
CA ARG A 666 -19.37 35.87 19.17
C ARG A 666 -20.52 36.01 20.20
N PHE A 667 -20.44 35.19 21.28
CA PHE A 667 -21.12 35.20 22.62
C PHE A 667 -22.48 34.46 22.70
N ASP A 668 -22.90 33.73 23.75
CA ASP A 668 -22.52 33.55 25.17
C ASP A 668 -23.19 32.24 25.75
N GLY A 669 -22.75 31.68 26.88
CA GLY A 669 -23.35 30.50 27.61
C GLY A 669 -24.63 30.81 28.41
N PRO A 670 -25.18 29.95 29.34
CA PRO A 670 -24.56 28.86 30.15
C PRO A 670 -25.40 27.56 30.45
N ASP A 671 -24.73 26.58 31.08
CA ASP A 671 -25.11 25.60 32.15
C ASP A 671 -26.18 24.46 32.05
N GLU A 672 -25.71 23.28 32.51
CA GLU A 672 -26.33 22.21 33.34
C GLU A 672 -27.00 20.91 32.78
N HIS A 673 -26.26 19.80 32.99
CA HIS A 673 -26.61 18.46 33.54
C HIS A 673 -27.82 17.64 33.00
N ASP A 674 -27.54 16.49 32.36
CA ASP A 674 -27.48 15.12 32.96
C ASP A 674 -27.88 14.00 31.95
N GLY A 675 -27.20 12.85 31.99
CA GLY A 675 -27.79 11.55 31.60
C GLY A 675 -27.46 10.83 30.27
N ASP A 676 -26.27 10.21 30.21
CA ASP A 676 -25.96 8.83 29.73
C ASP A 676 -25.90 8.40 28.23
N ARG A 677 -24.70 7.88 27.87
CA ARG A 677 -24.28 6.83 26.90
C ARG A 677 -24.44 6.98 25.37
N ALA A 678 -23.30 7.14 24.67
CA ALA A 678 -22.53 6.09 23.97
C ALA A 678 -21.79 6.61 22.69
N ASP A 679 -20.55 6.12 22.52
CA ASP A 679 -19.73 6.00 21.30
C ASP A 679 -18.95 7.19 20.66
N ALA A 680 -17.73 6.79 20.24
CA ALA A 680 -16.84 7.30 19.20
C ALA A 680 -15.64 8.22 19.57
N ALA A 681 -14.45 7.66 19.33
CA ALA A 681 -13.30 8.19 18.57
C ALA A 681 -12.60 9.51 18.96
N GLY A 682 -11.27 9.42 19.11
CA GLY A 682 -10.29 10.46 18.75
C GLY A 682 -9.56 11.13 19.92
N GLY A 683 -8.22 11.12 19.90
CA GLY A 683 -7.41 12.02 20.74
C GLY A 683 -5.96 11.58 20.98
N PHE A 684 -5.02 12.19 20.25
CA PHE A 684 -3.58 12.19 20.53
C PHE A 684 -3.23 13.23 21.62
N ALA A 685 -2.21 12.90 22.43
CA ALA A 685 -1.50 13.71 23.46
C ALA A 685 -2.25 13.93 24.80
N ALA A 686 -1.66 13.82 26.01
CA ALA A 686 -0.27 13.98 26.43
C ALA A 686 0.03 13.40 27.85
N LEU A 687 1.34 13.38 28.19
CA LEU A 687 1.96 13.65 29.50
C LEU A 687 2.17 12.52 30.55
N LEU A 688 3.46 12.19 30.70
CA LEU A 688 4.26 12.09 31.95
C LEU A 688 3.61 11.54 33.23
N VAL A 689 4.07 10.35 33.65
CA VAL A 689 4.24 9.98 35.06
C VAL A 689 5.57 9.22 35.19
N GLU A 690 6.42 9.67 36.13
CA GLU A 690 7.71 9.10 36.52
C GLU A 690 7.56 7.88 37.46
N PRO A 691 8.65 7.11 37.70
CA PRO A 691 8.63 5.70 38.10
C PRO A 691 8.73 5.50 39.62
N ASP A 692 8.34 4.33 40.10
CA ASP A 692 8.77 3.82 41.41
C ASP A 692 9.28 2.36 41.29
N ASP A 693 10.53 2.22 41.74
CA ASP A 693 11.16 1.12 42.48
C ASP A 693 11.39 -0.29 41.88
N GLN A 694 12.70 -0.55 41.66
CA GLN A 694 13.44 -1.83 41.78
C GLN A 694 13.37 -2.40 43.23
N PRO A 695 13.90 -3.60 43.61
CA PRO A 695 14.95 -4.44 42.98
C PRO A 695 14.60 -5.96 42.97
N ASP A 696 15.35 -6.94 42.45
CA ASP A 696 16.69 -7.46 42.79
C ASP A 696 17.06 -8.52 41.72
N ALA A 697 18.23 -8.45 41.07
CA ALA A 697 19.51 -9.11 41.43
C ALA A 697 19.49 -10.66 41.47
N ALA A 698 20.06 -11.31 40.44
CA ALA A 698 20.87 -12.54 40.61
C ALA A 698 21.68 -12.88 39.34
N SER A 699 22.96 -12.50 39.39
CA SER A 699 24.07 -12.99 38.59
C SER A 699 24.39 -14.47 38.85
N ALA A 700 24.82 -15.24 37.83
CA ALA A 700 26.01 -16.14 37.80
C ALA A 700 25.98 -17.02 36.50
N PRO A 701 27.03 -17.80 36.14
CA PRO A 701 28.04 -17.40 35.16
C PRO A 701 28.18 -18.39 33.97
N VAL A 702 28.85 -17.90 32.91
CA VAL A 702 29.34 -18.67 31.76
C VAL A 702 30.55 -19.54 32.15
N PRO A 703 30.66 -20.79 31.66
CA PRO A 703 31.95 -21.43 31.47
C PRO A 703 32.27 -21.66 29.97
N ALA A 704 33.54 -21.44 29.67
CA ALA A 704 34.17 -21.57 28.36
C ALA A 704 34.35 -23.02 27.89
N ALA A 705 34.25 -23.19 26.56
CA ALA A 705 34.88 -24.12 25.60
C ALA A 705 35.45 -25.49 26.06
N PRO A 706 35.40 -26.52 25.18
CA PRO A 706 36.50 -26.63 24.22
C PRO A 706 36.10 -27.00 22.79
N VAL A 707 36.98 -26.56 21.90
CA VAL A 707 37.15 -26.86 20.48
C VAL A 707 37.60 -28.31 20.33
N ASP A 708 36.93 -29.08 19.47
CA ASP A 708 37.49 -30.29 18.88
C ASP A 708 37.22 -30.30 17.37
N ALA A 709 38.33 -30.30 16.63
CA ALA A 709 38.39 -30.41 15.18
C ALA A 709 38.39 -31.90 14.78
N VAL A 710 37.50 -32.28 13.87
CA VAL A 710 37.56 -33.57 13.15
C VAL A 710 37.28 -33.31 11.66
N PRO A 711 38.01 -33.97 10.73
CA PRO A 711 38.21 -33.49 9.38
C PRO A 711 37.08 -33.84 8.41
N VAL A 712 36.96 -32.99 7.39
CA VAL A 712 36.08 -33.10 6.22
C VAL A 712 36.61 -34.17 5.25
N GLU A 713 35.77 -35.16 4.92
CA GLU A 713 35.92 -35.96 3.71
C GLU A 713 35.16 -35.30 2.57
N SER A 714 35.90 -34.84 1.55
CA SER A 714 35.40 -34.23 0.33
C SER A 714 34.87 -35.30 -0.63
N ALA A 715 33.56 -35.30 -0.89
CA ALA A 715 33.01 -35.87 -2.11
C ALA A 715 32.82 -34.73 -3.13
N ALA A 716 33.51 -34.85 -4.26
CA ALA A 716 33.45 -33.92 -5.38
C ALA A 716 32.03 -33.91 -5.98
N ASP A 717 31.43 -32.73 -6.08
CA ASP A 717 30.24 -32.47 -6.90
C ASP A 717 30.58 -31.38 -7.91
N ASP A 718 30.53 -31.74 -9.20
CA ASP A 718 30.78 -30.89 -10.37
C ASP A 718 29.62 -29.90 -10.57
N ARG A 719 29.47 -28.93 -9.66
CA ARG A 719 28.65 -27.74 -9.90
C ARG A 719 29.56 -26.54 -10.11
N ALA A 720 29.41 -25.89 -11.27
CA ALA A 720 30.02 -24.59 -11.51
C ALA A 720 29.69 -23.64 -10.34
N PRO A 721 30.65 -22.87 -9.81
CA PRO A 721 30.38 -21.99 -8.68
C PRO A 721 29.31 -20.99 -9.06
N ALA A 722 28.26 -20.88 -8.22
CA ALA A 722 27.27 -19.82 -8.33
C ALA A 722 27.99 -18.47 -8.36
N ARG A 723 27.62 -17.62 -9.33
CA ARG A 723 28.16 -16.26 -9.43
C ARG A 723 27.81 -15.49 -8.16
N ASN A 724 28.74 -14.69 -7.67
CA ASN A 724 28.52 -13.84 -6.51
C ASN A 724 27.43 -12.80 -6.84
N PRO A 725 26.34 -12.69 -6.06
CA PRO A 725 25.28 -11.69 -6.29
C PRO A 725 25.81 -10.24 -6.37
N LEU A 726 26.95 -9.96 -5.75
CA LEU A 726 27.63 -8.66 -5.83
C LEU A 726 28.17 -8.34 -7.24
N ASP A 727 28.55 -9.35 -8.02
CA ASP A 727 29.06 -9.17 -9.38
C ASP A 727 27.94 -8.80 -10.39
N GLU A 728 26.68 -9.13 -10.07
CA GLU A 728 25.52 -8.77 -10.90
C GLU A 728 24.98 -7.37 -10.55
N LEU A 729 25.10 -6.96 -9.29
CA LEU A 729 24.61 -5.65 -8.80
C LEU A 729 25.50 -4.47 -9.20
N PHE A 730 26.83 -4.66 -9.27
CA PHE A 730 27.78 -3.57 -9.50
C PHE A 730 28.64 -3.75 -10.76
N GLY A 731 28.33 -4.79 -11.55
CA GLY A 731 29.19 -5.27 -12.62
C GLY A 731 30.41 -5.98 -12.04
N GLY A 732 30.61 -7.24 -12.44
CA GLY A 732 31.80 -8.00 -12.06
C GLY A 732 33.07 -7.20 -12.41
N PRO A 733 34.20 -7.46 -11.72
CA PRO A 733 35.42 -6.72 -11.94
C PRO A 733 35.74 -6.67 -13.43
N VAL A 734 35.83 -5.46 -14.00
CA VAL A 734 36.10 -5.23 -15.42
C VAL A 734 37.22 -6.16 -15.86
N ARG A 735 36.89 -7.19 -16.65
CA ARG A 735 37.89 -7.99 -17.34
C ARG A 735 38.54 -7.05 -18.35
N ARG A 736 39.66 -6.44 -17.93
CA ARG A 736 40.58 -5.75 -18.84
C ARG A 736 40.79 -6.66 -20.05
N PRO A 737 40.66 -6.14 -21.28
CA PRO A 737 40.95 -6.95 -22.45
C PRO A 737 42.36 -7.51 -22.29
N ALA A 738 42.57 -8.73 -22.75
CA ALA A 738 43.86 -9.41 -22.74
C ALA A 738 44.87 -8.61 -23.58
N GLY A 739 45.39 -7.54 -23.00
CA GLY A 739 46.53 -6.78 -23.45
C GLY A 739 47.77 -7.54 -23.03
N ARG A 740 48.44 -8.12 -24.03
CA ARG A 740 49.87 -8.42 -24.10
C ARG A 740 50.61 -8.34 -22.75
N ARG A 741 51.14 -9.47 -22.28
CA ARG A 741 52.07 -9.52 -21.14
C ARG A 741 53.20 -8.51 -21.35
N ILE A 742 53.12 -7.39 -20.63
CA ILE A 742 54.24 -6.49 -20.38
C ILE A 742 54.67 -6.80 -18.95
N GLY A 743 55.92 -7.25 -18.82
CA GLY A 743 56.57 -7.48 -17.54
C GLY A 743 56.73 -6.19 -16.72
N PRO A 744 57.26 -6.27 -15.49
CA PRO A 744 57.32 -5.15 -14.56
C PRO A 744 58.08 -3.97 -15.18
N ALA A 745 57.46 -2.78 -15.13
CA ALA A 745 58.05 -1.53 -15.59
C ALA A 745 59.26 -1.15 -14.74
N GLU A 746 60.32 -0.74 -15.42
CA GLU A 746 61.56 -0.20 -14.86
C GLU A 746 61.33 1.08 -14.04
N PRO A 747 62.15 1.32 -13.00
CA PRO A 747 62.30 2.63 -12.36
C PRO A 747 62.96 3.65 -13.31
N ALA A 748 62.59 4.92 -13.18
CA ALA A 748 63.05 6.04 -14.00
C ALA A 748 64.59 6.13 -14.11
N PRO A 749 65.14 6.64 -15.23
CA PRO A 749 66.58 6.63 -15.47
C PRO A 749 67.31 7.55 -14.50
N ALA A 750 68.22 6.97 -13.71
CA ALA A 750 69.36 7.68 -13.15
C ALA A 750 70.56 7.50 -14.10
N ALA A 751 71.33 8.58 -14.26
CA ALA A 751 72.54 8.68 -15.08
C ALA A 751 73.58 7.57 -14.73
N PRO A 752 74.51 7.26 -15.65
CA PRO A 752 75.19 5.96 -15.67
C PRO A 752 76.33 5.87 -14.64
N ALA A 753 76.58 4.66 -14.12
CA ALA A 753 77.93 4.10 -13.98
C ALA A 753 77.92 2.63 -13.49
N ALA A 754 78.47 1.76 -14.35
CA ALA A 754 79.33 0.59 -14.12
C ALA A 754 78.88 -0.63 -13.25
N GLU A 755 78.93 -1.79 -13.94
CA GLU A 755 79.09 -3.22 -13.57
C GLU A 755 79.81 -3.54 -12.23
N PRO A 756 79.63 -4.73 -11.57
CA PRO A 756 79.71 -6.09 -12.20
C PRO A 756 78.94 -7.30 -11.57
N VAL A 757 78.58 -8.24 -12.47
CA VAL A 757 78.81 -9.72 -12.55
C VAL A 757 78.83 -10.65 -11.29
N ALA A 758 77.93 -11.67 -11.35
CA ALA A 758 77.98 -13.14 -11.05
C ALA A 758 78.08 -13.76 -9.62
N SER A 759 76.98 -14.46 -9.26
CA SER A 759 76.77 -15.84 -8.74
C SER A 759 77.74 -16.60 -7.79
N ALA A 760 77.14 -17.07 -6.66
CA ALA A 760 77.24 -18.38 -5.96
C ALA A 760 78.54 -18.74 -5.15
N PRO A 761 78.56 -19.73 -4.20
CA PRO A 761 77.52 -20.38 -3.37
C PRO A 761 77.91 -20.59 -1.85
N THR A 762 76.96 -21.13 -1.05
CA THR A 762 77.09 -22.08 0.10
C THR A 762 77.72 -21.72 1.49
N ALA A 763 76.96 -22.15 2.51
CA ALA A 763 77.35 -22.79 3.79
C ALA A 763 77.55 -21.98 5.11
N SER A 764 76.50 -22.05 5.94
CA SER A 764 76.40 -22.38 7.39
C SER A 764 77.29 -21.72 8.48
N ALA A 765 76.59 -21.04 9.41
CA ALA A 765 76.81 -20.84 10.87
C ALA A 765 78.08 -20.09 11.35
N PRO A 766 78.13 -19.50 12.58
CA PRO A 766 77.16 -19.43 13.70
C PRO A 766 76.90 -17.98 14.23
N VAL A 767 76.00 -17.86 15.21
CA VAL A 767 75.54 -16.62 15.90
C VAL A 767 76.68 -15.77 16.49
N PRO A 768 76.67 -14.43 16.31
CA PRO A 768 77.32 -13.48 17.20
C PRO A 768 76.35 -12.42 17.80
N PRO A 769 76.80 -11.63 18.80
CA PRO A 769 75.98 -11.06 19.87
C PRO A 769 75.38 -9.68 19.59
N SER A 770 74.47 -9.30 20.49
CA SER A 770 73.85 -7.98 20.73
C SER A 770 74.46 -6.77 20.00
N ALA A 771 73.64 -6.14 19.14
CA ALA A 771 73.91 -4.86 18.50
C ALA A 771 73.72 -3.66 19.48
N PRO A 772 74.44 -2.54 19.28
CA PRO A 772 74.61 -1.45 20.24
C PRO A 772 73.36 -0.54 20.34
N PRO A 773 73.22 0.27 21.40
CA PRO A 773 72.08 1.16 21.55
C PRO A 773 72.07 2.21 20.44
N ALA A 774 70.92 2.33 19.76
CA ALA A 774 70.66 3.37 18.78
C ALA A 774 70.67 4.77 19.45
N PRO A 775 71.08 5.82 18.72
CA PRO A 775 71.34 7.12 19.28
C PRO A 775 70.05 7.79 19.78
N VAL A 776 70.13 8.41 20.96
CA VAL A 776 69.07 9.20 21.57
C VAL A 776 68.76 10.40 20.67
N THR A 777 67.70 10.29 19.87
CA THR A 777 67.04 11.43 19.26
C THR A 777 66.45 12.28 20.37
N ARG A 778 67.02 13.47 20.56
CA ARG A 778 66.43 14.54 21.37
C ARG A 778 65.12 14.94 20.67
N GLU A 779 63.98 14.50 21.21
CA GLU A 779 62.68 14.93 20.72
C GLU A 779 62.59 16.45 20.78
N LEU A 780 62.42 17.07 19.62
CA LEU A 780 61.93 18.44 19.51
C LEU A 780 60.53 18.43 20.12
N GLY A 781 60.39 19.04 21.29
CA GLY A 781 59.11 19.20 21.98
C GLY A 781 58.08 19.89 21.09
N LEU A 782 57.28 19.08 20.41
CA LEU A 782 55.96 19.49 19.93
C LEU A 782 55.10 19.76 21.18
N PRO A 783 54.33 20.86 21.25
CA PRO A 783 53.43 21.07 22.37
C PRO A 783 52.43 19.90 22.41
N ALA A 784 52.57 19.04 23.41
CA ALA A 784 51.63 17.96 23.68
C ALA A 784 50.25 18.61 23.84
N GLY A 785 49.30 18.20 23.00
CA GLY A 785 47.89 18.49 23.27
C GLY A 785 47.49 17.82 24.59
N PRO A 786 46.37 18.23 25.21
CA PRO A 786 45.87 17.57 26.42
C PRO A 786 45.72 16.06 26.18
N ASP A 787 46.26 15.24 27.10
CA ASP A 787 46.05 13.80 27.09
C ASP A 787 44.56 13.53 27.32
N VAL A 788 43.93 12.89 26.34
CA VAL A 788 42.53 12.50 26.42
C VAL A 788 42.40 11.10 27.01
N ILE A 789 41.57 10.97 28.04
CA ILE A 789 41.29 9.72 28.72
C ILE A 789 39.84 9.37 28.42
N TRP A 790 39.64 8.30 27.65
CA TRP A 790 38.31 7.77 27.37
C TRP A 790 37.76 7.07 28.61
N GLY A 791 36.63 7.54 29.14
CA GLY A 791 35.99 6.97 30.33
C GLY A 791 35.15 5.73 30.03
N THR A 792 34.64 5.60 28.80
CA THR A 792 33.77 4.48 28.41
C THR A 792 34.50 3.14 28.53
N GLY A 793 33.88 2.18 29.22
CA GLY A 793 34.43 0.83 29.41
C GLY A 793 35.57 0.72 30.44
N ARG A 794 35.90 1.80 31.17
CA ARG A 794 36.94 1.80 32.21
C ARG A 794 36.34 1.92 33.61
N SER A 795 37.00 1.33 34.60
CA SER A 795 36.62 1.50 36.00
C SER A 795 37.08 2.86 36.54
N THR A 796 36.40 3.35 37.58
CA THR A 796 36.77 4.60 38.27
C THR A 796 38.24 4.63 38.68
N GLU A 797 38.76 3.54 39.25
CA GLU A 797 40.16 3.43 39.67
C GLU A 797 41.14 3.54 38.50
N GLN A 798 40.81 2.93 37.35
CA GLN A 798 41.65 3.02 36.14
C GLN A 798 41.71 4.45 35.61
N VAL A 799 40.57 5.15 35.58
CA VAL A 799 40.53 6.55 35.14
C VAL A 799 41.34 7.46 36.08
N LEU A 800 41.20 7.31 37.40
CA LEU A 800 41.99 8.06 38.38
C LEU A 800 43.50 7.79 38.22
N ALA A 801 43.89 6.54 38.00
CA ALA A 801 45.29 6.19 37.79
C ALA A 801 45.89 6.89 36.56
N LEU A 802 45.16 6.90 35.44
CA LEU A 802 45.58 7.56 34.20
C LEU A 802 45.62 9.09 34.35
N VAL A 803 44.66 9.68 35.07
CA VAL A 803 44.69 11.11 35.38
C VAL A 803 45.92 11.46 36.23
N ARG A 804 46.25 10.67 37.25
CA ARG A 804 47.45 10.87 38.07
C ARG A 804 48.75 10.76 37.26
N GLU A 805 48.77 9.91 36.25
CA GLU A 805 49.91 9.74 35.34
C GLU A 805 50.04 10.96 34.41
N ALA A 806 48.98 11.29 33.68
CA ALA A 806 48.95 12.46 32.78
C ALA A 806 49.30 13.77 33.51
N ARG A 807 48.81 13.96 34.73
CA ARG A 807 49.13 15.14 35.57
C ARG A 807 50.57 15.17 36.06
N ARG A 808 51.22 14.02 36.21
CA ARG A 808 52.64 13.94 36.57
C ARG A 808 53.53 14.25 35.37
N ASP A 809 53.18 13.74 34.20
CA ASP A 809 53.96 13.92 32.98
C ASP A 809 53.79 15.33 32.39
N HIS A 810 52.59 15.89 32.52
CA HIS A 810 52.21 17.20 31.99
C HIS A 810 51.49 18.08 33.03
N PRO A 811 52.20 18.59 34.05
CA PRO A 811 51.59 19.36 35.14
C PRO A 811 50.95 20.69 34.69
N ASP A 812 51.43 21.27 33.58
CA ASP A 812 50.97 22.56 33.05
C ASP A 812 49.79 22.44 32.07
N HIS A 813 49.27 21.23 31.82
CA HIS A 813 48.16 20.97 30.90
C HIS A 813 47.03 20.18 31.56
N PRO A 814 45.75 20.47 31.25
CA PRO A 814 44.66 19.72 31.84
C PRO A 814 44.64 18.30 31.26
N ALA A 815 44.50 17.29 32.14
CA ALA A 815 44.14 15.94 31.74
C ALA A 815 42.64 15.90 31.49
N VAL A 816 42.21 15.57 30.27
CA VAL A 816 40.80 15.65 29.87
C VAL A 816 40.20 14.25 29.83
N VAL A 817 39.17 14.03 30.63
CA VAL A 817 38.39 12.80 30.66
C VAL A 817 37.06 13.06 29.95
N VAL A 818 36.71 12.22 28.99
CA VAL A 818 35.43 12.31 28.26
C VAL A 818 34.63 11.02 28.36
N ARG A 819 33.30 11.13 28.37
CA ARG A 819 32.35 10.01 28.48
C ARG A 819 32.58 9.11 29.69
N ALA A 820 32.80 9.72 30.86
CA ALA A 820 32.95 9.01 32.12
C ALA A 820 31.60 8.74 32.80
N SER A 821 31.53 7.77 33.71
CA SER A 821 30.36 7.58 34.56
C SER A 821 30.22 8.70 35.59
N ALA A 822 29.01 8.94 36.09
CA ALA A 822 28.76 9.94 37.13
C ALA A 822 29.64 9.70 38.37
N ASP A 823 29.76 8.44 38.81
CA ASP A 823 30.63 8.04 39.91
C ASP A 823 32.10 8.40 39.67
N THR A 824 32.58 8.27 38.43
CA THR A 824 33.94 8.63 38.05
C THR A 824 34.15 10.15 38.13
N LEU A 825 33.18 10.95 37.67
CA LEU A 825 33.25 12.41 37.76
C LEU A 825 33.25 12.89 39.22
N VAL A 826 32.42 12.28 40.07
CA VAL A 826 32.38 12.56 41.52
C VAL A 826 33.70 12.18 42.18
N ALA A 827 34.29 11.04 41.81
CA ALA A 827 35.58 10.62 42.33
C ALA A 827 36.73 11.56 41.91
N LEU A 828 36.74 11.99 40.64
CA LEU A 828 37.70 12.98 40.12
C LEU A 828 37.60 14.33 40.85
N ALA A 829 36.38 14.76 41.17
CA ALA A 829 36.16 15.96 41.97
C ALA A 829 36.64 15.77 43.41
N SER A 830 36.30 14.65 44.03
CA SER A 830 36.68 14.37 45.42
C SER A 830 38.20 14.30 45.61
N GLU A 831 38.92 13.77 44.61
CA GLU A 831 40.37 13.62 44.68
C GLU A 831 41.15 14.88 44.28
N HIS A 832 40.62 15.68 43.35
CA HIS A 832 41.35 16.81 42.75
C HIS A 832 40.62 18.16 42.85
N ASP A 833 39.62 18.28 43.73
CA ASP A 833 38.61 19.35 43.91
C ASP A 833 39.03 20.76 43.43
N ALA A 834 40.19 21.28 43.85
CA ALA A 834 40.67 22.61 43.50
C ALA A 834 41.07 22.80 42.01
N TYR A 835 41.18 21.72 41.23
CA TYR A 835 41.68 21.72 39.85
C TYR A 835 40.77 20.97 38.86
N THR A 836 39.56 20.57 39.27
CA THR A 836 38.65 19.81 38.41
C THR A 836 37.55 20.72 37.86
N THR A 837 37.51 20.90 36.55
CA THR A 837 36.37 21.48 35.83
C THR A 837 35.54 20.33 35.27
N MET A 838 34.22 20.35 35.46
CA MET A 838 33.34 19.28 34.99
C MET A 838 32.10 19.83 34.28
N ASP A 839 31.53 19.02 33.39
CA ASP A 839 30.26 19.27 32.75
C ASP A 839 29.42 17.98 32.74
N ALA A 840 28.29 18.04 33.44
CA ALA A 840 27.39 16.91 33.60
C ALA A 840 26.64 16.56 32.30
N GLY A 841 26.37 17.54 31.44
CA GLY A 841 25.75 17.29 30.12
C GLY A 841 26.71 16.61 29.16
N ALA A 842 28.00 16.91 29.26
CA ALA A 842 29.06 16.28 28.48
C ALA A 842 29.58 14.95 29.07
N MET A 843 29.17 14.59 30.29
CA MET A 843 29.75 13.49 31.07
C MET A 843 31.29 13.51 31.06
N SER A 844 31.87 14.70 31.23
CA SER A 844 33.30 14.97 30.99
C SER A 844 33.91 15.86 32.08
N ALA A 845 35.21 15.71 32.31
CA ALA A 845 35.98 16.50 33.27
C ALA A 845 37.38 16.84 32.75
N ALA A 846 37.93 17.97 33.20
CA ALA A 846 39.28 18.40 32.95
C ALA A 846 39.96 18.65 34.30
N VAL A 847 41.03 17.93 34.57
CA VAL A 847 41.79 18.02 35.82
C VAL A 847 43.09 18.75 35.53
N GLY A 848 43.34 19.87 36.20
CA GLY A 848 44.53 20.72 35.99
C GLY A 848 44.21 22.13 35.46
N PRO A 849 45.24 22.95 35.21
CA PRO A 849 45.06 24.33 34.77
C PRO A 849 44.54 24.37 33.33
N VAL A 850 43.36 24.97 33.14
CA VAL A 850 42.77 25.21 31.82
C VAL A 850 43.42 26.46 31.19
N PRO A 851 43.80 26.45 29.89
CA PRO A 851 44.40 27.61 29.24
C PRO A 851 43.45 28.82 29.18
N GLU A 852 44.02 30.04 29.18
CA GLU A 852 43.23 31.26 28.96
C GLU A 852 42.47 31.20 27.61
N PRO A 853 41.16 31.53 27.60
CA PRO A 853 40.36 31.55 26.39
C PRO A 853 40.91 32.50 25.33
N ARG A 854 41.07 32.02 24.09
CA ARG A 854 41.41 32.83 22.91
C ARG A 854 40.58 32.38 21.71
N GLY A 855 39.92 33.32 21.04
CA GLY A 855 38.99 33.01 19.96
C GLY A 855 37.70 32.39 20.48
N ARG A 856 36.70 32.31 19.60
CA ARG A 856 35.33 31.93 19.94
C ARG A 856 34.81 30.83 19.04
N VAL A 857 34.28 29.76 19.62
CA VAL A 857 33.66 28.63 18.92
C VAL A 857 32.15 28.66 19.15
N GLY A 858 31.37 28.60 18.07
CA GLY A 858 29.93 28.38 18.15
C GLY A 858 29.61 26.89 18.03
N VAL A 859 28.74 26.36 18.88
CA VAL A 859 28.26 24.98 18.81
C VAL A 859 26.75 24.99 18.63
N LEU A 860 26.29 24.46 17.51
CA LEU A 860 24.89 24.37 17.12
C LEU A 860 24.42 22.92 17.25
N CYS A 861 23.44 22.69 18.10
CA CYS A 861 22.86 21.38 18.34
C CYS A 861 21.48 21.31 17.66
N ALA A 862 21.33 20.41 16.69
CA ALA A 862 20.13 20.38 15.86
C ALA A 862 18.88 19.99 16.65
N SER A 863 18.97 18.93 17.46
CA SER A 863 17.86 18.41 18.25
C SER A 863 18.28 18.09 19.69
N SER A 864 17.31 17.93 20.58
CA SER A 864 17.58 17.53 21.97
C SER A 864 18.33 16.18 22.10
N GLY A 865 18.16 15.26 21.12
CA GLY A 865 18.91 14.00 21.07
C GLY A 865 20.41 14.18 20.82
N ASP A 866 20.81 15.28 20.18
CA ASP A 866 22.21 15.59 19.85
C ASP A 866 22.96 16.25 21.02
N THR A 867 22.24 16.61 22.09
CA THR A 867 22.75 17.39 23.23
C THR A 867 23.98 16.78 23.88
N PRO A 868 24.10 15.47 24.13
CA PRO A 868 25.30 14.90 24.76
C PRO A 868 26.56 15.14 23.92
N ILE A 869 26.47 15.01 22.59
CA ILE A 869 27.58 15.20 21.67
C ILE A 869 27.91 16.69 21.51
N ALA A 870 26.90 17.55 21.46
CA ALA A 870 27.09 19.00 21.46
C ALA A 870 27.70 19.52 22.76
N ALA A 871 27.30 18.96 23.90
CA ALA A 871 27.89 19.25 25.20
C ALA A 871 29.35 18.80 25.27
N GLU A 872 29.66 17.59 24.76
CA GLU A 872 31.05 17.11 24.63
C GLU A 872 31.90 18.08 23.79
N ALA A 873 31.45 18.45 22.58
CA ALA A 873 32.18 19.37 21.72
C ALA A 873 32.40 20.75 22.38
N ALA A 874 31.36 21.29 23.03
CA ALA A 874 31.41 22.57 23.73
C ALA A 874 32.35 22.53 24.94
N PHE A 875 32.30 21.47 25.75
CA PHE A 875 33.18 21.28 26.89
C PHE A 875 34.64 21.21 26.44
N VAL A 876 34.91 20.38 25.43
CA VAL A 876 36.26 20.13 24.90
C VAL A 876 36.86 21.39 24.29
N ALA A 877 36.10 22.15 23.51
CA ALA A 877 36.56 23.42 22.96
C ALA A 877 36.91 24.42 24.08
N ARG A 878 36.09 24.49 25.14
CA ARG A 878 36.30 25.38 26.29
C ARG A 878 37.56 25.04 27.06
N VAL A 879 37.75 23.78 27.44
CA VAL A 879 38.95 23.33 28.18
C VAL A 879 40.22 23.32 27.31
N SER A 880 40.05 23.37 25.99
CA SER A 880 41.13 23.61 25.03
C SER A 880 41.51 25.09 24.89
N GLY A 881 40.88 26.00 25.65
CA GLY A 881 41.25 27.42 25.73
C GLY A 881 40.54 28.30 24.70
N THR A 882 39.24 28.13 24.50
CA THR A 882 38.40 29.02 23.68
C THR A 882 37.14 29.46 24.43
N GLU A 883 36.58 30.60 24.03
CA GLU A 883 35.21 30.95 24.42
C GLU A 883 34.23 30.10 23.61
N VAL A 884 33.16 29.62 24.24
CA VAL A 884 32.18 28.76 23.58
C VAL A 884 30.77 29.30 23.78
N VAL A 885 30.05 29.47 22.67
CA VAL A 885 28.62 29.76 22.65
C VAL A 885 27.89 28.53 22.13
N ARG A 886 26.97 27.98 22.91
CA ARG A 886 26.16 26.83 22.48
C ARG A 886 24.71 27.27 22.29
N VAL A 887 24.10 26.83 21.19
CA VAL A 887 22.68 27.00 20.91
C VAL A 887 22.08 25.63 20.63
N ASP A 888 21.03 25.30 21.36
CA ASP A 888 20.36 24.01 21.28
C ASP A 888 19.05 24.14 20.50
N ASP A 889 18.61 23.03 19.88
CA ASP A 889 17.31 22.86 19.21
C ASP A 889 17.08 23.80 18.00
N VAL A 890 18.06 23.79 17.08
CA VAL A 890 18.08 24.65 15.88
C VAL A 890 17.69 23.95 14.56
N GLY A 891 17.23 22.70 14.61
CA GLY A 891 16.79 21.91 13.46
C GLY A 891 15.37 22.23 12.95
N GLY A 892 15.06 21.75 11.74
CA GLY A 892 13.72 21.83 11.13
C GLY A 892 13.09 23.23 11.14
N SER A 893 11.84 23.32 11.63
CA SER A 893 11.07 24.58 11.73
C SER A 893 11.58 25.54 12.80
N ARG A 894 12.59 25.15 13.59
CA ARG A 894 13.15 25.95 14.69
C ARG A 894 14.44 26.68 14.31
N ILE A 895 14.79 26.74 13.02
CA ILE A 895 15.94 27.53 12.53
C ILE A 895 15.71 29.05 12.60
N HIS A 896 14.47 29.50 12.82
CA HIS A 896 14.12 30.93 12.83
C HIS A 896 14.92 31.81 13.80
N PRO A 897 15.27 31.40 15.04
CA PRO A 897 16.12 32.17 15.93
C PRO A 897 17.53 32.41 15.38
N LEU A 898 18.13 31.43 14.67
CA LEU A 898 19.41 31.60 13.97
C LEU A 898 19.32 32.60 12.83
N LEU A 899 18.17 32.65 12.14
CA LEU A 899 17.94 33.63 11.06
C LEU A 899 17.67 35.04 11.61
N ALA A 900 17.07 35.14 12.79
CA ALA A 900 16.76 36.40 13.47
C ALA A 900 18.02 37.06 14.06
N ASP A 901 18.93 36.26 14.63
CA ASP A 901 20.20 36.73 15.18
C ASP A 901 21.40 36.11 14.44
N ARG A 902 21.83 36.78 13.38
CA ARG A 902 22.98 36.35 12.57
C ARG A 902 24.31 36.42 13.32
N SER A 903 24.39 37.13 14.45
CA SER A 903 25.65 37.26 15.20
C SER A 903 26.15 35.89 15.68
N LEU A 904 25.25 34.94 15.94
CA LEU A 904 25.58 33.56 16.33
C LEU A 904 26.32 32.78 15.23
N LEU A 905 26.21 33.21 13.97
CA LEU A 905 26.86 32.57 12.82
C LEU A 905 28.11 33.32 12.34
N THR A 906 28.27 34.59 12.73
CA THR A 906 29.35 35.47 12.21
C THR A 906 30.31 35.98 13.28
N ASP A 907 29.90 36.06 14.54
CA ASP A 907 30.71 36.53 15.67
C ASP A 907 31.43 35.35 16.37
N VAL A 908 31.86 34.37 15.58
CA VAL A 908 32.60 33.18 16.00
C VAL A 908 33.67 32.85 14.96
N ASP A 909 34.79 32.30 15.38
CA ASP A 909 35.92 31.95 14.51
C ASP A 909 35.75 30.58 13.83
N CYS A 910 34.96 29.70 14.43
CA CYS A 910 34.64 28.37 13.89
C CYS A 910 33.30 27.89 14.46
N LEU A 911 32.52 27.20 13.62
CA LEU A 911 31.24 26.59 14.00
C LEU A 911 31.36 25.08 14.07
N VAL A 912 30.75 24.47 15.08
CA VAL A 912 30.52 23.03 15.18
C VAL A 912 29.01 22.80 15.06
N VAL A 913 28.58 22.05 14.05
CA VAL A 913 27.17 21.70 13.85
C VAL A 913 26.99 20.23 14.16
N VAL A 914 26.23 19.93 15.21
CA VAL A 914 25.98 18.58 15.71
C VAL A 914 24.56 18.18 15.36
N ALA A 915 24.39 17.16 14.52
CA ALA A 915 23.08 16.79 14.01
C ALA A 915 22.98 15.31 13.61
N GLY A 916 21.88 14.66 13.99
CA GLY A 916 21.48 13.33 13.54
C GLY A 916 20.41 13.38 12.45
N LEU A 917 19.14 13.46 12.85
CA LEU A 917 17.98 13.50 11.92
C LEU A 917 18.00 14.72 10.97
N ASP A 918 18.44 15.87 11.49
CA ASP A 918 18.53 17.12 10.73
C ASP A 918 19.93 17.35 10.14
N ALA A 919 20.60 16.29 9.67
CA ALA A 919 21.98 16.37 9.17
C ALA A 919 22.20 17.38 8.03
N ALA A 920 21.16 17.70 7.27
CA ALA A 920 21.18 18.76 6.25
C ALA A 920 21.46 20.16 6.83
N LEU A 921 21.24 20.37 8.14
CA LEU A 921 21.49 21.62 8.83
C LEU A 921 22.94 22.10 8.65
N ALA A 922 23.93 21.19 8.63
CA ALA A 922 25.33 21.56 8.41
C ALA A 922 25.53 22.25 7.05
N SER A 923 24.88 21.73 6.00
CA SER A 923 24.90 22.32 4.65
C SER A 923 24.18 23.67 4.60
N VAL A 924 23.04 23.77 5.30
CA VAL A 924 22.27 25.03 5.38
C VAL A 924 23.07 26.11 6.09
N VAL A 925 23.65 25.79 7.25
CA VAL A 925 24.47 26.73 8.03
C VAL A 925 25.68 27.20 7.24
N SER A 926 26.37 26.29 6.55
CA SER A 926 27.49 26.63 5.66
C SER A 926 27.09 27.58 4.53
N GLY A 927 25.88 27.43 3.96
CA GLY A 927 25.36 28.38 2.97
C GLY A 927 25.02 29.77 3.53
N LEU A 928 24.95 29.93 4.86
CA LEU A 928 24.56 31.18 5.53
C LEU A 928 25.74 31.94 6.15
N THR A 929 26.94 31.37 6.18
CA THR A 929 28.13 31.97 6.81
C THR A 929 29.43 31.64 6.07
N GLU A 930 30.40 32.54 6.17
CA GLU A 930 31.77 32.34 5.67
C GLU A 930 32.68 31.71 6.74
N VAL A 931 32.17 31.50 7.96
CA VAL A 931 32.91 30.87 9.07
C VAL A 931 33.08 29.37 8.79
N PRO A 932 34.29 28.79 9.00
CA PRO A 932 34.51 27.35 8.82
C PRO A 932 33.58 26.50 9.69
N VAL A 933 32.96 25.48 9.09
CA VAL A 933 32.01 24.59 9.75
C VAL A 933 32.59 23.19 9.93
N VAL A 934 32.52 22.68 11.16
CA VAL A 934 32.81 21.28 11.50
C VAL A 934 31.48 20.58 11.74
N ALA A 935 31.10 19.69 10.84
CA ALA A 935 29.87 18.90 10.95
C ALA A 935 30.15 17.62 11.76
N VAL A 936 29.33 17.35 12.77
CA VAL A 936 29.42 16.18 13.63
C VAL A 936 28.14 15.37 13.49
N PRO A 937 28.15 14.28 12.71
CA PRO A 937 27.00 13.40 12.63
C PRO A 937 26.83 12.70 13.96
N THR A 938 25.58 12.52 14.41
CA THR A 938 25.28 11.79 15.65
C THR A 938 24.55 10.49 15.34
N SER A 939 24.67 9.52 16.25
CA SER A 939 23.84 8.32 16.25
C SER A 939 22.42 8.56 16.78
N ALA A 940 22.15 9.75 17.33
CA ALA A 940 20.85 10.12 17.85
C ALA A 940 19.81 10.30 16.70
N GLY A 941 18.78 9.46 16.69
CA GLY A 941 17.69 9.52 15.70
C GLY A 941 16.78 8.30 15.75
N ALA A 942 15.70 8.30 14.95
CA ALA A 942 14.86 7.12 14.74
C ALA A 942 15.70 5.93 14.22
N GLY A 943 15.31 4.69 14.50
CA GLY A 943 16.08 3.46 14.19
C GLY A 943 16.58 3.32 12.74
N ALA A 944 15.97 4.06 11.79
CA ALA A 944 16.43 4.21 10.41
C ALA A 944 17.74 5.00 10.21
N SER A 945 18.37 5.56 11.26
CA SER A 945 19.63 6.32 11.17
C SER A 945 20.89 5.45 11.04
N PHE A 946 20.76 4.12 11.18
CA PHE A 946 21.87 3.14 11.14
C PHE A 946 23.05 3.53 12.03
N GLY A 947 22.77 3.95 13.27
CA GLY A 947 23.80 4.39 14.21
C GLY A 947 24.53 5.66 13.76
N GLY A 948 23.87 6.56 13.04
CA GLY A 948 24.40 7.85 12.57
C GLY A 948 25.01 7.83 11.18
N PHE A 949 24.96 6.69 10.47
CA PHE A 949 25.52 6.56 9.12
C PHE A 949 24.76 7.40 8.09
N GLY A 950 23.43 7.51 8.24
CA GLY A 950 22.61 8.40 7.40
C GLY A 950 23.07 9.86 7.53
N ALA A 951 23.24 10.34 8.76
CA ALA A 951 23.73 11.68 9.05
C ALA A 951 25.13 11.93 8.46
N LEU A 952 26.03 10.95 8.61
CA LEU A 952 27.39 11.01 8.06
C LEU A 952 27.37 11.16 6.54
N LEU A 953 26.60 10.33 5.82
CA LEU A 953 26.50 10.39 4.37
C LEU A 953 25.88 11.70 3.89
N THR A 954 24.84 12.19 4.57
CA THR A 954 24.22 13.49 4.26
C THR A 954 25.24 14.63 4.37
N MET A 955 26.05 14.64 5.44
CA MET A 955 27.07 15.67 5.64
C MET A 955 28.24 15.54 4.65
N LEU A 956 28.69 14.31 4.33
CA LEU A 956 29.78 14.07 3.38
C LEU A 956 29.39 14.40 1.93
N ASN A 957 28.14 14.15 1.56
CA ASN A 957 27.61 14.47 0.22
C ASN A 957 27.24 15.96 0.06
N SER A 958 27.44 16.78 1.10
CA SER A 958 27.21 18.21 1.00
C SER A 958 28.13 18.85 -0.04
N ALA A 959 27.54 19.56 -1.00
CA ALA A 959 28.29 20.37 -1.96
C ALA A 959 28.67 21.76 -1.42
N ALA A 960 28.31 22.06 -0.16
CA ALA A 960 28.55 23.37 0.44
C ALA A 960 30.05 23.55 0.78
N PRO A 961 30.70 24.62 0.30
CA PRO A 961 32.11 24.86 0.59
C PRO A 961 32.33 25.20 2.07
N GLY A 962 33.49 24.80 2.62
CA GLY A 962 33.87 25.15 4.00
C GLY A 962 33.31 24.24 5.10
N VAL A 963 32.70 23.11 4.74
CA VAL A 963 32.28 22.06 5.69
C VAL A 963 33.35 20.96 5.78
N VAL A 964 33.74 20.60 7.01
CA VAL A 964 34.56 19.42 7.31
C VAL A 964 33.76 18.48 8.20
N VAL A 965 33.69 17.20 7.85
CA VAL A 965 32.88 16.22 8.58
C VAL A 965 33.76 15.41 9.54
N SER A 966 33.34 15.31 10.80
CA SER A 966 33.94 14.45 11.84
C SER A 966 33.35 13.04 11.79
N ASN A 967 33.95 12.11 12.53
CA ASN A 967 33.34 10.79 12.75
C ASN A 967 32.03 10.91 13.54
N ILE A 968 31.20 9.87 13.45
CA ILE A 968 29.93 9.78 14.18
C ILE A 968 30.17 9.90 15.68
N ASP A 969 29.33 10.70 16.32
CA ASP A 969 29.35 11.04 17.74
C ASP A 969 30.68 11.66 18.20
N ASN A 970 31.59 12.08 17.32
CA ASN A 970 32.93 12.49 17.73
C ASN A 970 33.00 13.99 18.07
N GLY A 971 32.33 14.36 19.17
CA GLY A 971 32.33 15.71 19.74
C GLY A 971 33.72 16.14 20.22
N TRP A 972 34.51 15.22 20.78
CA TRP A 972 35.90 15.46 21.17
C TRP A 972 36.76 16.01 20.03
N SER A 973 36.90 15.26 18.93
CA SER A 973 37.77 15.69 17.83
C SER A 973 37.27 16.98 17.20
N ALA A 974 35.94 17.14 17.09
CA ALA A 974 35.33 18.35 16.55
C ALA A 974 35.62 19.58 17.42
N GLY A 975 35.46 19.45 18.74
CA GLY A 975 35.76 20.51 19.70
C GLY A 975 37.23 20.91 19.70
N VAL A 976 38.16 19.94 19.67
CA VAL A 976 39.60 20.23 19.58
C VAL A 976 39.95 20.91 18.27
N PHE A 977 39.41 20.43 17.15
CA PHE A 977 39.68 20.98 15.83
C PHE A 977 39.18 22.42 15.71
N ALA A 978 37.93 22.67 16.12
CA ALA A 978 37.35 24.01 16.16
C ALA A 978 38.15 24.96 17.07
N ALA A 979 38.54 24.49 18.26
CA ALA A 979 39.37 25.28 19.17
C ALA A 979 40.74 25.62 18.58
N ARG A 980 41.37 24.71 17.83
CA ARG A 980 42.65 24.98 17.16
C ARG A 980 42.50 26.03 16.05
N ILE A 981 41.38 26.04 15.33
CA ILE A 981 41.08 27.08 14.34
C ILE A 981 40.93 28.43 15.04
N ALA A 982 40.01 28.52 16.01
CA ALA A 982 39.71 29.77 16.72
C ALA A 982 40.94 30.37 17.43
N ARG A 983 41.77 29.54 18.06
CA ARG A 983 43.00 30.01 18.72
C ARG A 983 44.08 30.46 17.75
N ARG A 984 44.02 30.04 16.48
CA ARG A 984 44.96 30.48 15.44
C ARG A 984 44.49 31.76 14.77
N THR A 985 43.18 31.95 14.56
CA THR A 985 42.63 33.20 14.03
C THR A 985 42.73 34.35 15.03
N ALA A 986 42.66 34.06 16.34
CA ALA A 986 42.82 35.05 17.41
C ALA A 986 44.29 35.42 17.75
N ARG A 987 45.29 34.91 17.01
CA ARG A 987 46.71 35.28 17.14
C ARG A 987 47.07 36.37 16.14
#